data_AF-A0A9D6FWC8-F1
#
_entry.id   AF-A0A9D6FWC8-F1
#
_cell.length_a   1.000
_cell.length_b   1.000
_cell.length_c   1.000
_cell.angle_alpha   90.00
_cell.angle_beta   90.00
_cell.angle_gamma   90.00
#
_symmetry.space_group_name_H-M   'P 1'
#
loop_
_entity.id
_entity.type
_entity.pdbx_description
1 polymer ?
#
loop_
_entity_poly.entity_id
_entity_poly.type
_entity_poly.pdbx_seq_one_letter_code
_entity_poly.pdbx_strand_id
1 'polypeptide(L)'
;MSAKKPAATTTKATDIQAVDQIGASSAGGGQPWAIPPASRAKPPGRMAKKNPATAEEVQSPADAQEASAADSALAATAGAAEQGAVAPADSESIPAGEGEAAENSAQAAEPIQLAQADLGASMTQRGIAQADSVQVIASDAQPSASDAAAPESGAGGASAAAAETAVVASGFSPAMLLPLLALGGAGGGGGGGGSSAAPTASPTPTPTPTPTPTPTPTPTPTPTPTPAPTPAPLTGIVADGYVSGARIYIDVNGNGVPETGDDTGELTDSTGHYSVATSLAGPIIAVGGTSIDTGLPNTLILMAPAGATVVNPLTTLVQQYVNSKGVSVAQAEATVEAMLALPDVDMANYDPLASADAADVTALAVQKAAAQLAVVMVLADKYSAGAASAVLQSIVNLIDAGQTLDFTAVADLNAINAASGSALSAAEIANIAAGAAAIAQDTTLASGAADSVGQSQQAILTVVTVAEAQALLQANPSAPFSLFDTAANLLAADAPTLSAAIGGITVSDEPTLSVADATTLEALQAHMSYSLADTAGALAAASAAVGNGAGNVAATDSATVAQAAAIDAFANSGANSYNLSDSAANLAAAPAAVGNGAGNITATDSATVAQAAAIDAFANSGANSYNLSDTAANLAAAPAAVGNGATDIVATDSATVAEASAIVAFANGGANSFSLADTVANLAAA
;
A
#
# COMPACT_ATOMS: atom_id res chain seq x y z
N MET A 1 -11.91 1.00 -79.86
CA MET A 1 -10.80 1.45 -78.99
C MET A 1 -11.05 0.76 -77.65
N SER A 2 -10.27 -0.23 -77.16
CA SER A 2 -8.80 -0.31 -76.90
C SER A 2 -8.40 0.54 -75.66
N ALA A 3 -7.53 0.16 -74.70
CA ALA A 3 -6.78 -1.08 -74.33
C ALA A 3 -6.00 -0.81 -72.99
N LYS A 4 -5.44 -1.72 -72.15
CA LYS A 4 -5.53 -3.18 -71.86
C LYS A 4 -4.72 -3.50 -70.53
N LYS A 5 -5.00 -4.64 -69.85
CA LYS A 5 -4.22 -5.33 -68.76
C LYS A 5 -2.74 -5.65 -69.14
N PRO A 6 -1.78 -6.17 -68.29
CA PRO A 6 -1.89 -6.86 -66.97
C PRO A 6 -0.76 -6.52 -65.91
N ALA A 7 -0.33 -7.48 -65.07
CA ALA A 7 0.37 -7.32 -63.78
C ALA A 7 1.61 -8.27 -63.55
N ALA A 8 2.28 -8.09 -62.39
CA ALA A 8 2.92 -9.11 -61.49
C ALA A 8 4.41 -9.59 -61.61
N THR A 9 4.93 -9.99 -60.42
CA THR A 9 5.87 -11.12 -60.07
C THR A 9 7.42 -10.99 -59.93
N THR A 10 7.92 -11.36 -58.72
CA THR A 10 9.25 -12.01 -58.35
C THR A 10 10.59 -11.26 -58.63
N THR A 11 11.76 -11.54 -58.03
CA THR A 11 12.33 -12.59 -57.10
C THR A 11 13.46 -11.93 -56.25
N LYS A 12 14.04 -12.48 -55.16
CA LYS A 12 14.58 -13.83 -54.88
C LYS A 12 14.49 -14.24 -53.40
N ALA A 13 14.38 -15.54 -53.15
CA ALA A 13 14.89 -16.24 -51.97
C ALA A 13 15.87 -17.35 -52.44
N THR A 14 16.56 -18.04 -51.54
CA THR A 14 17.52 -19.12 -51.86
C THR A 14 17.17 -20.39 -51.09
N ASP A 15 17.10 -21.53 -51.79
CA ASP A 15 16.82 -22.85 -51.22
C ASP A 15 17.96 -23.40 -50.33
N ILE A 16 17.57 -24.18 -49.33
CA ILE A 16 18.24 -25.47 -49.02
C ILE A 16 17.14 -26.53 -48.94
N GLN A 17 17.32 -27.64 -49.66
CA GLN A 17 16.30 -28.69 -49.78
C GLN A 17 16.44 -29.78 -48.71
N ALA A 18 15.31 -30.38 -48.35
CA ALA A 18 15.27 -31.68 -47.67
C ALA A 18 15.37 -32.83 -48.68
N VAL A 19 15.89 -33.98 -48.24
CA VAL A 19 15.77 -35.26 -48.95
C VAL A 19 15.14 -36.29 -48.01
N ASP A 20 14.11 -36.96 -48.53
CA ASP A 20 13.28 -37.99 -47.89
C ASP A 20 13.94 -39.38 -47.98
N GLN A 21 13.70 -40.28 -47.00
CA GLN A 21 13.02 -41.58 -47.22
C GLN A 21 13.11 -42.65 -46.11
N ILE A 22 11.94 -43.26 -45.85
CA ILE A 22 11.66 -44.67 -45.43
C ILE A 22 12.18 -45.13 -44.04
N GLY A 23 11.38 -45.81 -43.19
CA GLY A 23 9.93 -46.03 -43.24
C GLY A 23 9.41 -47.29 -42.48
N ALA A 24 8.12 -47.23 -42.11
CA ALA A 24 7.18 -48.34 -41.84
C ALA A 24 7.31 -49.26 -40.58
N SER A 25 6.13 -49.63 -40.06
CA SER A 25 5.79 -50.76 -39.15
C SER A 25 6.23 -50.68 -37.66
N SER A 26 5.51 -51.27 -36.68
CA SER A 26 4.07 -51.61 -36.59
C SER A 26 3.67 -52.02 -35.15
N ALA A 27 2.44 -51.66 -34.74
CA ALA A 27 1.56 -52.37 -33.79
C ALA A 27 2.07 -52.82 -32.38
N GLY A 28 1.56 -52.17 -31.33
CA GLY A 28 0.53 -52.80 -30.47
C GLY A 28 0.90 -53.44 -29.11
N GLY A 29 0.20 -52.99 -28.06
CA GLY A 29 -0.38 -53.89 -27.05
C GLY A 29 0.16 -53.88 -25.60
N GLY A 30 -0.77 -53.90 -24.64
CA GLY A 30 -0.64 -54.71 -23.41
C GLY A 30 -0.06 -54.08 -22.13
N GLN A 31 -0.89 -53.99 -21.08
CA GLN A 31 -0.50 -53.92 -19.66
C GLN A 31 -0.97 -55.22 -18.93
N PRO A 32 -0.81 -55.44 -17.59
CA PRO A 32 0.20 -55.02 -16.59
C PRO A 32 0.76 -56.22 -15.74
N TRP A 33 1.65 -55.97 -14.75
CA TRP A 33 1.67 -56.57 -13.37
C TRP A 33 3.08 -56.70 -12.68
N ALA A 34 3.37 -55.77 -11.75
CA ALA A 34 3.66 -55.95 -10.31
C ALA A 34 4.74 -56.93 -9.66
N ILE A 35 5.65 -56.32 -8.86
CA ILE A 35 6.30 -56.71 -7.55
C ILE A 35 7.52 -57.73 -7.49
N PRO A 36 8.28 -57.95 -6.35
CA PRO A 36 9.67 -57.43 -6.07
C PRO A 36 10.68 -58.54 -5.58
N PRO A 37 11.67 -58.41 -4.62
CA PRO A 37 12.33 -57.26 -3.91
C PRO A 37 13.89 -57.34 -3.67
N ALA A 38 14.40 -56.43 -2.81
CA ALA A 38 15.65 -56.44 -2.00
C ALA A 38 16.85 -55.60 -2.55
N SER A 39 17.72 -54.98 -1.73
CA SER A 39 17.89 -54.95 -0.25
C SER A 39 18.42 -53.58 0.28
N ARG A 40 18.24 -53.29 1.59
CA ARG A 40 18.83 -52.12 2.30
C ARG A 40 20.21 -52.42 2.93
N ALA A 41 21.01 -51.38 3.16
CA ALA A 41 22.14 -51.36 4.11
C ALA A 41 21.94 -50.31 5.22
N LYS A 42 22.64 -50.46 6.36
CA LYS A 42 22.59 -49.59 7.56
C LYS A 42 24.01 -49.34 8.12
N PRO A 43 24.24 -48.27 8.90
CA PRO A 43 25.57 -47.93 9.43
C PRO A 43 25.88 -48.60 10.80
N PRO A 44 27.16 -48.65 11.21
CA PRO A 44 27.59 -49.11 12.54
C PRO A 44 27.51 -47.99 13.62
N GLY A 45 27.63 -48.37 14.89
CA GLY A 45 27.44 -47.47 16.06
C GLY A 45 28.45 -47.62 17.19
N ARG A 46 28.25 -46.83 18.26
CA ARG A 46 29.16 -46.61 19.40
C ARG A 46 29.43 -47.84 20.27
N MET A 47 30.59 -47.85 20.93
CA MET A 47 30.69 -48.17 22.37
C MET A 47 31.81 -47.36 23.04
N ALA A 48 31.82 -47.27 24.38
CA ALA A 48 32.64 -46.31 25.13
C ALA A 48 33.02 -46.79 26.55
N LYS A 49 34.04 -46.17 27.19
CA LYS A 49 34.27 -46.21 28.66
C LYS A 49 35.34 -45.21 29.17
N LYS A 50 35.14 -44.79 30.43
CA LYS A 50 36.09 -44.21 31.43
C LYS A 50 36.63 -42.77 31.30
N ASN A 51 36.20 -41.96 32.28
CA ASN A 51 36.94 -40.85 32.95
C ASN A 51 38.00 -41.45 33.94
N PRO A 52 38.90 -40.70 34.64
CA PRO A 52 38.64 -39.39 35.29
C PRO A 52 39.81 -38.37 35.52
N ALA A 53 39.44 -37.23 36.13
CA ALA A 53 40.13 -36.50 37.23
C ALA A 53 41.29 -35.46 36.99
N THR A 54 40.97 -34.21 37.37
CA THR A 54 41.66 -33.25 38.31
C THR A 54 43.02 -32.58 38.01
N ALA A 55 43.02 -31.25 38.21
CA ALA A 55 43.91 -30.42 39.08
C ALA A 55 44.68 -29.24 38.41
N GLU A 56 44.59 -28.08 39.09
CA GLU A 56 45.56 -26.97 39.32
C GLU A 56 46.58 -26.60 38.21
N GLU A 57 46.59 -25.38 37.63
CA GLU A 57 46.89 -24.03 38.21
C GLU A 57 48.40 -23.65 38.12
N VAL A 58 48.70 -22.34 38.11
CA VAL A 58 49.97 -21.63 38.46
C VAL A 58 50.72 -20.91 37.31
N GLN A 59 50.52 -19.57 37.29
CA GLN A 59 51.45 -18.47 36.94
C GLN A 59 51.82 -18.10 35.48
N SER A 60 52.06 -16.78 35.35
CA SER A 60 52.54 -15.94 34.23
C SER A 60 53.70 -15.05 34.78
N PRO A 61 54.18 -13.91 34.20
CA PRO A 61 53.86 -13.20 32.94
C PRO A 61 55.13 -12.73 32.15
N ALA A 62 55.01 -11.59 31.45
CA ALA A 62 56.01 -10.74 30.75
C ALA A 62 56.24 -11.01 29.24
N ASP A 63 56.29 -10.00 28.34
CA ASP A 63 55.98 -8.56 28.45
C ASP A 63 55.71 -7.93 27.05
N ALA A 64 54.83 -6.91 26.98
CA ALA A 64 54.84 -5.74 26.07
C ALA A 64 53.45 -5.05 26.00
N GLN A 65 53.40 -3.71 26.05
CA GLN A 65 52.18 -2.89 26.04
C GLN A 65 52.26 -1.72 25.04
N GLU A 66 51.10 -1.25 24.54
CA GLU A 66 50.54 0.11 24.73
C GLU A 66 49.16 0.15 24.01
N ALA A 67 48.03 0.23 24.74
CA ALA A 67 47.37 1.44 25.29
C ALA A 67 46.68 2.30 24.20
N SER A 68 45.36 2.26 23.98
CA SER A 68 44.19 2.64 24.83
C SER A 68 44.19 4.13 25.22
N ALA A 69 43.40 5.02 24.60
CA ALA A 69 41.93 5.14 24.61
C ALA A 69 41.34 5.76 25.91
N ALA A 70 40.62 6.88 25.77
CA ALA A 70 39.68 7.44 26.75
C ALA A 70 38.76 8.47 26.07
N ASP A 71 37.58 8.70 26.64
CA ASP A 71 36.55 9.66 26.22
C ASP A 71 36.05 10.47 27.44
N SER A 72 35.21 11.48 27.19
CA SER A 72 34.21 12.10 28.09
C SER A 72 34.56 13.32 28.95
N ALA A 73 33.58 14.24 28.94
CA ALA A 73 33.17 15.20 29.98
C ALA A 73 33.74 16.64 30.04
N LEU A 74 32.87 17.58 29.65
CA LEU A 74 32.51 18.86 30.30
C LEU A 74 33.53 19.66 31.15
N ALA A 75 33.74 20.92 30.74
CA ALA A 75 33.52 22.11 31.60
C ALA A 75 33.47 23.41 30.76
N ALA A 76 32.79 24.44 31.26
CA ALA A 76 32.72 25.76 30.61
C ALA A 76 33.37 26.86 31.46
N THR A 77 33.98 27.85 30.82
CA THR A 77 34.41 29.12 31.44
C THR A 77 34.19 30.28 30.49
N ALA A 78 33.53 31.35 30.96
CA ALA A 78 33.36 32.60 30.23
C ALA A 78 34.50 33.59 30.54
N GLY A 79 34.78 34.49 29.59
CA GLY A 79 35.72 35.61 29.72
C GLY A 79 35.46 36.61 28.59
N ALA A 80 35.57 37.91 28.86
CA ALA A 80 35.06 38.98 27.99
C ALA A 80 36.11 40.05 27.66
N ALA A 81 35.66 41.07 26.91
CA ALA A 81 36.32 42.36 26.62
C ALA A 81 37.45 42.37 25.57
N GLU A 82 37.68 43.43 24.79
CA GLU A 82 36.82 44.58 24.41
C GLU A 82 37.41 45.32 23.18
N GLN A 83 36.60 46.19 22.54
CA GLN A 83 36.92 47.41 21.77
C GLN A 83 38.20 47.51 20.89
N GLY A 84 38.05 47.99 19.64
CA GLY A 84 39.21 48.45 18.85
C GLY A 84 38.93 48.85 17.39
N ALA A 85 38.27 49.99 17.16
CA ALA A 85 38.02 50.51 15.80
C ALA A 85 38.86 51.75 15.47
N VAL A 86 39.54 51.77 14.30
CA VAL A 86 39.95 52.96 13.51
C VAL A 86 40.02 52.52 12.03
N ALA A 87 39.73 53.44 11.10
CA ALA A 87 39.74 53.21 9.64
C ALA A 87 40.76 54.14 8.92
N PRO A 88 40.53 54.62 7.68
CA PRO A 88 40.94 53.98 6.43
C PRO A 88 41.99 54.80 5.64
N ALA A 89 42.41 54.32 4.45
CA ALA A 89 43.19 55.12 3.50
C ALA A 89 42.86 54.81 2.02
N ASP A 90 42.55 55.90 1.31
CA ASP A 90 42.92 56.27 -0.07
C ASP A 90 42.34 55.57 -1.32
N SER A 91 42.14 56.44 -2.32
CA SER A 91 41.33 56.31 -3.53
C SER A 91 42.14 56.58 -4.79
N GLU A 92 41.65 56.15 -5.96
CA GLU A 92 41.87 56.88 -7.22
C GLU A 92 40.68 56.71 -8.19
N SER A 93 40.50 57.59 -9.19
CA SER A 93 39.19 57.78 -9.84
C SER A 93 39.18 58.44 -11.24
N ILE A 94 38.23 57.98 -12.10
CA ILE A 94 37.57 58.73 -13.21
C ILE A 94 38.49 59.08 -14.43
N PRO A 95 38.00 59.37 -15.67
CA PRO A 95 36.65 59.34 -16.27
C PRO A 95 36.46 58.15 -17.27
N ALA A 96 35.28 57.71 -17.74
CA ALA A 96 33.98 58.30 -18.11
C ALA A 96 33.79 58.57 -19.63
N GLY A 97 32.62 58.16 -20.16
CA GLY A 97 32.15 58.30 -21.54
C GLY A 97 30.69 57.84 -21.64
N GLU A 98 29.85 58.55 -22.40
CA GLU A 98 28.39 58.59 -22.21
C GLU A 98 27.60 57.74 -23.23
N GLY A 99 26.39 57.29 -22.88
CA GLY A 99 25.50 56.54 -23.79
C GLY A 99 24.26 55.92 -23.12
N GLU A 100 23.14 56.65 -23.15
CA GLU A 100 21.79 56.26 -22.67
C GLU A 100 21.18 55.08 -23.47
N ALA A 101 20.09 54.38 -23.05
CA ALA A 101 19.51 54.03 -21.75
C ALA A 101 18.24 53.18 -21.99
N ALA A 102 17.98 52.09 -21.24
CA ALA A 102 16.63 51.50 -21.03
C ALA A 102 16.61 50.35 -20.00
N GLU A 103 16.01 50.62 -18.84
CA GLU A 103 15.06 49.77 -18.09
C GLU A 103 15.36 48.28 -17.79
N ASN A 104 16.05 48.09 -16.67
CA ASN A 104 15.57 47.36 -15.48
C ASN A 104 15.30 45.83 -15.59
N SER A 105 16.27 44.96 -15.35
CA SER A 105 16.76 44.48 -14.02
C SER A 105 16.13 43.14 -13.57
N ALA A 106 16.96 42.10 -13.52
CA ALA A 106 16.90 41.05 -12.48
C ALA A 106 17.46 41.65 -11.15
N GLN A 107 17.64 40.97 -10.01
CA GLN A 107 17.98 39.56 -9.75
C GLN A 107 17.90 39.28 -8.23
N ALA A 108 17.96 38.00 -7.83
CA ALA A 108 18.14 37.47 -6.47
C ALA A 108 16.95 37.72 -5.49
N ALA A 109 16.49 36.79 -4.64
CA ALA A 109 17.01 35.53 -4.08
C ALA A 109 17.98 35.68 -2.89
N GLU A 110 17.43 35.53 -1.68
CA GLU A 110 18.06 35.18 -0.40
C GLU A 110 17.03 34.32 0.39
N PRO A 111 17.42 33.45 1.34
CA PRO A 111 16.58 32.34 1.80
C PRO A 111 15.67 32.68 2.99
N ILE A 112 14.54 31.97 3.10
CA ILE A 112 13.67 31.98 4.29
C ILE A 112 14.18 30.92 5.28
N GLN A 113 14.43 31.31 6.53
CA GLN A 113 14.83 30.37 7.59
C GLN A 113 13.64 29.56 8.12
N LEU A 114 13.91 28.29 8.42
CA LEU A 114 12.99 27.38 9.10
C LEU A 114 12.75 27.83 10.55
N ALA A 115 11.55 28.33 10.84
CA ALA A 115 11.11 28.65 12.19
C ALA A 115 10.23 27.52 12.75
N GLN A 116 10.84 26.58 13.48
CA GLN A 116 10.07 25.67 14.34
C GLN A 116 9.42 26.47 15.47
N ALA A 117 8.10 26.48 15.53
CA ALA A 117 7.32 27.12 16.59
C ALA A 117 6.44 26.09 17.30
N ASP A 118 6.80 25.80 18.55
CA ASP A 118 5.99 25.00 19.47
C ASP A 118 4.60 25.63 19.67
N LEU A 119 3.55 24.80 19.59
CA LEU A 119 2.16 25.19 19.83
C LEU A 119 1.45 24.30 20.85
N GLY A 120 2.17 23.94 21.93
CA GLY A 120 1.56 23.45 23.15
C GLY A 120 0.50 24.40 23.74
N ALA A 121 -0.76 23.94 23.69
CA ALA A 121 -1.89 24.32 24.55
C ALA A 121 -2.28 25.81 24.73
N SER A 122 -3.42 26.20 24.15
CA SER A 122 -4.28 27.26 24.72
C SER A 122 -5.77 27.06 24.40
N MET A 123 -6.44 26.21 25.17
CA MET A 123 -7.91 26.17 25.18
C MET A 123 -8.48 27.39 25.89
N THR A 124 -9.38 28.15 25.24
CA THR A 124 -10.33 29.03 25.95
C THR A 124 -11.68 29.09 25.21
N GLN A 125 -12.47 28.03 25.42
CA GLN A 125 -13.87 28.10 25.85
C GLN A 125 -14.78 29.20 25.24
N ARG A 126 -15.68 28.82 24.33
CA ARG A 126 -16.95 29.55 24.10
C ARG A 126 -18.17 28.63 24.06
N GLY A 127 -18.94 28.69 25.15
CA GLY A 127 -20.42 28.74 25.17
C GLY A 127 -21.21 27.68 24.39
N ILE A 128 -21.74 26.70 25.12
CA ILE A 128 -22.84 25.83 24.67
C ILE A 128 -24.12 26.66 24.44
N ALA A 129 -24.83 26.40 23.35
CA ALA A 129 -26.25 26.74 23.18
C ALA A 129 -26.97 25.64 22.38
N GLN A 130 -28.16 25.23 22.82
CA GLN A 130 -29.03 24.26 22.15
C GLN A 130 -30.31 24.92 21.63
N ALA A 131 -30.96 24.24 20.67
CA ALA A 131 -32.27 24.56 20.08
C ALA A 131 -32.28 25.82 19.16
N ASP A 132 -33.23 26.00 18.22
CA ASP A 132 -34.47 25.23 18.01
C ASP A 132 -34.84 25.08 16.50
N SER A 133 -35.83 24.24 16.25
CA SER A 133 -36.45 23.80 15.01
C SER A 133 -37.23 24.92 14.29
N VAL A 134 -37.09 25.04 12.95
CA VAL A 134 -38.01 25.82 12.09
C VAL A 134 -38.29 25.07 10.77
N GLN A 135 -39.47 25.29 10.17
CA GLN A 135 -40.06 24.46 9.11
C GLN A 135 -39.71 24.85 7.66
N VAL A 136 -39.91 23.86 6.78
CA VAL A 136 -40.17 23.98 5.33
C VAL A 136 -41.47 24.74 5.04
N ILE A 137 -41.45 25.71 4.10
CA ILE A 137 -42.44 25.90 3.01
C ILE A 137 -41.69 26.42 1.74
N ALA A 138 -42.15 26.06 0.54
CA ALA A 138 -41.48 26.26 -0.75
C ALA A 138 -41.89 27.52 -1.55
N SER A 139 -41.24 27.75 -2.70
CA SER A 139 -41.76 28.58 -3.81
C SER A 139 -41.30 28.07 -5.19
N ASP A 140 -42.22 28.11 -6.15
CA ASP A 140 -42.23 27.47 -7.47
C ASP A 140 -41.13 27.90 -8.49
N ALA A 141 -40.85 27.03 -9.48
CA ALA A 141 -40.87 27.39 -10.90
C ALA A 141 -40.94 26.17 -11.85
N GLN A 142 -41.58 26.35 -13.01
CA GLN A 142 -41.83 25.35 -14.07
C GLN A 142 -40.80 25.49 -15.23
N PRO A 143 -40.64 24.50 -16.12
CA PRO A 143 -41.09 24.74 -17.50
C PRO A 143 -41.75 23.51 -18.17
N SER A 144 -42.21 23.64 -19.43
CA SER A 144 -43.00 22.60 -20.12
C SER A 144 -42.68 22.46 -21.60
N ALA A 145 -42.85 21.22 -22.10
CA ALA A 145 -43.09 20.84 -23.49
C ALA A 145 -41.90 21.07 -24.48
N SER A 146 -41.73 20.29 -25.55
CA SER A 146 -42.81 19.87 -26.46
C SER A 146 -42.50 18.70 -27.41
N ASP A 147 -43.60 18.15 -27.92
CA ASP A 147 -43.78 17.43 -29.20
C ASP A 147 -43.40 15.94 -29.30
N ALA A 148 -43.97 15.28 -30.32
CA ALA A 148 -44.22 13.83 -30.33
C ALA A 148 -43.87 13.14 -31.66
N ALA A 149 -43.51 11.85 -31.58
CA ALA A 149 -43.54 10.94 -32.73
C ALA A 149 -43.70 9.46 -32.31
N ALA A 150 -44.62 8.78 -33.01
CA ALA A 150 -44.77 7.33 -33.13
C ALA A 150 -45.50 7.08 -34.48
N PRO A 151 -45.56 5.87 -35.07
CA PRO A 151 -45.20 4.57 -34.50
C PRO A 151 -44.38 3.67 -35.48
N GLU A 152 -44.44 2.35 -35.26
CA GLU A 152 -44.31 1.23 -36.23
C GLU A 152 -42.96 0.53 -36.48
N SER A 153 -42.91 -0.79 -36.76
CA SER A 153 -43.83 -1.89 -36.39
C SER A 153 -43.23 -3.30 -36.63
N GLY A 154 -43.71 -4.30 -35.86
CA GLY A 154 -43.75 -5.72 -36.25
C GLY A 154 -42.58 -6.65 -35.86
N ALA A 155 -42.76 -7.98 -35.81
CA ALA A 155 -44.01 -8.77 -35.82
C ALA A 155 -43.82 -10.26 -35.41
N GLY A 156 -44.83 -10.85 -34.75
CA GLY A 156 -45.03 -12.30 -34.54
C GLY A 156 -44.35 -12.90 -33.29
N GLY A 157 -44.94 -13.83 -32.53
CA GLY A 157 -46.25 -14.52 -32.59
C GLY A 157 -46.11 -15.96 -32.07
N ALA A 158 -47.08 -16.68 -31.50
CA ALA A 158 -48.50 -16.47 -31.13
C ALA A 158 -48.82 -17.38 -29.90
N SER A 159 -50.03 -17.57 -29.33
CA SER A 159 -51.42 -17.37 -29.81
C SER A 159 -52.47 -17.34 -28.68
N ALA A 160 -53.60 -16.63 -28.92
CA ALA A 160 -54.99 -16.84 -28.44
C ALA A 160 -55.26 -17.08 -26.92
N ALA A 161 -56.12 -16.35 -26.18
CA ALA A 161 -57.37 -15.60 -26.45
C ALA A 161 -58.61 -16.49 -26.73
N ALA A 162 -59.85 -16.15 -26.33
CA ALA A 162 -60.39 -14.86 -25.87
C ALA A 162 -61.47 -14.99 -24.74
N ALA A 163 -62.10 -13.85 -24.40
CA ALA A 163 -63.07 -13.64 -23.29
C ALA A 163 -64.52 -14.14 -23.61
N GLU A 164 -65.60 -13.92 -22.84
CA GLU A 164 -66.04 -12.82 -21.93
C GLU A 164 -67.26 -13.34 -21.07
N THR A 165 -67.97 -12.69 -20.11
CA THR A 165 -68.14 -11.29 -19.60
C THR A 165 -68.69 -11.28 -18.14
N ALA A 166 -68.76 -10.08 -17.52
CA ALA A 166 -69.83 -9.57 -16.63
C ALA A 166 -69.83 -9.78 -15.08
N VAL A 167 -69.26 -8.79 -14.38
CA VAL A 167 -69.91 -7.88 -13.37
C VAL A 167 -70.79 -8.46 -12.23
N VAL A 168 -70.36 -8.21 -10.97
CA VAL A 168 -71.13 -7.56 -9.88
C VAL A 168 -70.16 -6.63 -9.10
N ALA A 169 -70.65 -5.56 -8.46
CA ALA A 169 -69.85 -4.48 -7.88
C ALA A 169 -69.81 -4.43 -6.33
N SER A 170 -68.92 -3.59 -5.78
CA SER A 170 -68.84 -3.21 -4.35
C SER A 170 -68.79 -1.68 -4.20
N GLY A 171 -69.54 -1.10 -3.25
CA GLY A 171 -69.56 0.36 -3.05
C GLY A 171 -70.03 0.83 -1.66
N PHE A 172 -69.25 1.76 -1.11
CA PHE A 172 -69.44 2.74 -0.02
C PHE A 172 -70.90 3.20 0.29
N SER A 173 -71.27 3.76 1.46
CA SER A 173 -70.56 4.43 2.59
C SER A 173 -71.56 4.68 3.77
N PRO A 174 -71.31 5.48 4.84
CA PRO A 174 -70.07 6.01 5.47
C PRO A 174 -70.05 5.92 7.04
N ALA A 175 -69.11 6.63 7.69
CA ALA A 175 -69.30 7.51 8.88
C ALA A 175 -68.66 7.18 10.26
N MET A 176 -67.43 7.69 10.47
CA MET A 176 -67.14 8.90 11.29
C MET A 176 -67.15 8.89 12.86
N LEU A 177 -65.93 8.97 13.41
CA LEU A 177 -65.43 9.79 14.56
C LEU A 177 -65.64 9.43 16.07
N LEU A 178 -64.51 9.44 16.78
CA LEU A 178 -64.22 9.98 18.14
C LEU A 178 -64.66 11.47 18.26
N PRO A 179 -64.77 12.17 19.45
CA PRO A 179 -63.70 12.21 20.48
C PRO A 179 -64.02 12.73 21.93
N LEU A 180 -62.94 12.91 22.70
CA LEU A 180 -62.64 14.01 23.67
C LEU A 180 -63.30 14.10 25.08
N LEU A 181 -62.55 14.76 25.98
CA LEU A 181 -62.80 15.05 27.40
C LEU A 181 -63.66 16.31 27.64
N ALA A 182 -64.29 16.42 28.82
CA ALA A 182 -64.56 17.69 29.52
C ALA A 182 -64.82 17.49 31.03
N LEU A 183 -64.76 18.57 31.83
CA LEU A 183 -64.87 18.59 33.30
C LEU A 183 -66.16 19.28 33.81
N GLY A 184 -66.72 18.75 34.92
CA GLY A 184 -67.13 19.55 36.09
C GLY A 184 -68.59 20.07 36.19
N GLY A 185 -69.14 20.05 37.43
CA GLY A 185 -70.19 21.01 37.83
C GLY A 185 -71.27 20.55 38.84
N ALA A 186 -71.07 20.89 40.13
CA ALA A 186 -72.08 21.32 41.13
C ALA A 186 -73.21 20.38 41.67
N GLY A 187 -73.64 20.66 42.92
CA GLY A 187 -75.08 20.67 43.24
C GLY A 187 -75.66 19.76 44.33
N GLY A 188 -74.98 19.54 45.47
CA GLY A 188 -75.39 18.56 46.49
C GLY A 188 -76.69 18.81 47.29
N GLY A 189 -76.95 17.94 48.27
CA GLY A 189 -77.82 18.22 49.42
C GLY A 189 -78.93 17.21 49.73
N GLY A 190 -79.14 16.94 51.03
CA GLY A 190 -80.40 16.42 51.58
C GLY A 190 -80.51 14.90 51.72
N GLY A 191 -81.02 14.47 52.88
CA GLY A 191 -81.47 13.10 53.14
C GLY A 191 -82.78 13.11 53.95
N GLY A 192 -83.44 11.96 54.06
CA GLY A 192 -84.68 11.78 54.82
C GLY A 192 -85.39 10.50 54.39
N GLY A 193 -85.64 9.58 55.32
CA GLY A 193 -86.22 8.26 55.02
C GLY A 193 -87.65 8.07 55.54
N GLY A 194 -88.13 6.82 55.51
CA GLY A 194 -89.22 6.36 56.37
C GLY A 194 -90.34 5.54 55.71
N SER A 195 -90.97 4.70 56.53
CA SER A 195 -92.16 3.85 56.26
C SER A 195 -91.87 2.55 55.45
N SER A 196 -92.15 1.31 55.92
CA SER A 196 -93.30 0.71 56.64
C SER A 196 -94.47 0.36 55.69
N ALA A 197 -95.14 -0.81 55.73
CA ALA A 197 -95.25 -1.83 56.81
C ALA A 197 -95.27 -3.30 56.31
N ALA A 198 -95.45 -4.27 57.23
CA ALA A 198 -95.59 -5.73 56.99
C ALA A 198 -97.08 -6.19 56.80
N PRO A 199 -97.46 -7.49 56.73
CA PRO A 199 -97.37 -8.47 57.85
C PRO A 199 -97.02 -9.93 57.44
N THR A 200 -97.45 -10.94 58.23
CA THR A 200 -96.77 -12.24 58.46
C THR A 200 -97.68 -13.49 58.57
N ALA A 201 -97.10 -14.70 58.42
CA ALA A 201 -97.46 -16.04 59.00
C ALA A 201 -97.03 -17.19 58.03
N SER A 202 -96.77 -18.47 58.38
CA SER A 202 -96.71 -19.23 59.66
C SER A 202 -95.79 -20.48 59.49
N PRO A 203 -95.25 -21.12 60.56
CA PRO A 203 -94.24 -22.20 60.45
C PRO A 203 -94.77 -23.65 60.63
N THR A 204 -93.98 -24.65 60.25
CA THR A 204 -94.10 -26.10 60.61
C THR A 204 -92.73 -26.82 60.33
N PRO A 205 -92.44 -28.06 60.80
CA PRO A 205 -91.17 -28.31 61.49
C PRO A 205 -90.12 -29.20 60.77
N THR A 206 -88.94 -29.24 61.37
CA THR A 206 -87.67 -29.84 60.90
C THR A 206 -87.63 -31.37 60.88
N PRO A 207 -87.20 -32.02 59.76
CA PRO A 207 -86.69 -33.39 59.76
C PRO A 207 -85.20 -33.45 60.15
N THR A 208 -84.78 -34.53 60.81
CA THR A 208 -83.43 -34.74 61.35
C THR A 208 -82.34 -34.80 60.26
N PRO A 209 -81.15 -34.18 60.46
CA PRO A 209 -80.06 -34.25 59.49
C PRO A 209 -79.48 -35.66 59.36
N THR A 210 -79.39 -36.15 58.12
CA THR A 210 -78.58 -37.32 57.75
C THR A 210 -77.10 -36.91 57.72
N PRO A 211 -76.15 -37.74 58.21
CA PRO A 211 -74.73 -37.40 58.14
C PRO A 211 -74.25 -37.28 56.69
N THR A 212 -73.84 -36.07 56.29
CA THR A 212 -73.24 -35.81 54.97
C THR A 212 -71.94 -36.60 54.82
N PRO A 213 -71.70 -37.31 53.69
CA PRO A 213 -70.41 -37.93 53.44
C PRO A 213 -69.30 -36.87 53.41
N THR A 214 -68.19 -37.15 54.07
CA THR A 214 -67.01 -36.27 54.08
C THR A 214 -66.54 -36.03 52.64
N PRO A 215 -66.30 -34.77 52.22
CA PRO A 215 -65.79 -34.50 50.89
C PRO A 215 -64.39 -35.13 50.73
N THR A 216 -64.23 -35.95 49.70
CA THR A 216 -62.91 -36.40 49.23
C THR A 216 -62.04 -35.16 49.01
N PRO A 217 -60.79 -35.11 49.49
CA PRO A 217 -59.92 -33.97 49.23
C PRO A 217 -59.72 -33.81 47.72
N THR A 218 -60.12 -32.65 47.19
CA THR A 218 -59.78 -32.25 45.82
C THR A 218 -58.26 -32.37 45.65
N PRO A 219 -57.74 -33.04 44.60
CA PRO A 219 -56.31 -33.07 44.36
C PRO A 219 -55.80 -31.63 44.28
N THR A 220 -54.80 -31.30 45.10
CA THR A 220 -54.11 -30.01 45.02
C THR A 220 -53.63 -29.84 43.59
N PRO A 221 -53.91 -28.71 42.91
CA PRO A 221 -53.40 -28.50 41.57
C PRO A 221 -51.88 -28.61 41.62
N THR A 222 -51.33 -29.54 40.82
CA THR A 222 -49.89 -29.62 40.60
C THR A 222 -49.42 -28.22 40.22
N PRO A 223 -48.38 -27.65 40.87
CA PRO A 223 -47.91 -26.32 40.51
C PRO A 223 -47.56 -26.32 39.03
N THR A 224 -48.16 -25.40 38.27
CA THR A 224 -47.81 -25.18 36.87
C THR A 224 -46.29 -25.04 36.81
N PRO A 225 -45.58 -25.81 35.96
CA PRO A 225 -44.13 -25.69 35.88
C PRO A 225 -43.80 -24.23 35.59
N THR A 226 -42.96 -23.64 36.44
CA THR A 226 -42.42 -22.30 36.18
C THR A 226 -41.83 -22.33 34.78
N PRO A 227 -42.17 -21.38 33.89
CA PRO A 227 -41.54 -21.31 32.57
C PRO A 227 -40.03 -21.35 32.74
N ALA A 228 -39.35 -22.16 31.93
CA ALA A 228 -37.89 -22.14 31.89
C ALA A 228 -37.46 -20.68 31.63
N PRO A 229 -36.42 -20.17 32.33
CA PRO A 229 -35.96 -18.81 32.10
C PRO A 229 -35.60 -18.67 30.62
N THR A 230 -36.16 -17.65 29.96
CA THR A 230 -35.75 -17.28 28.61
C THR A 230 -34.23 -17.09 28.61
N PRO A 231 -33.49 -17.66 27.64
CA PRO A 231 -32.08 -17.35 27.48
C PRO A 231 -31.85 -15.83 27.48
N ALA A 232 -30.76 -15.39 28.11
CA ALA A 232 -30.34 -14.00 27.95
C ALA A 232 -30.01 -13.75 26.46
N PRO A 233 -30.37 -12.59 25.89
CA PRO A 233 -30.00 -12.27 24.53
C PRO A 233 -28.47 -12.18 24.41
N LEU A 234 -27.94 -12.57 23.26
CA LEU A 234 -26.55 -12.32 22.89
C LEU A 234 -26.44 -10.86 22.46
N THR A 235 -25.66 -10.06 23.19
CA THR A 235 -25.48 -8.63 22.93
C THR A 235 -24.01 -8.31 22.66
N GLY A 236 -23.74 -7.48 21.66
CA GLY A 236 -22.38 -7.07 21.31
C GLY A 236 -22.35 -5.88 20.38
N ILE A 237 -21.18 -5.63 19.79
CA ILE A 237 -20.93 -4.57 18.79
C ILE A 237 -20.29 -5.15 17.52
N VAL A 238 -20.46 -4.43 16.41
CA VAL A 238 -19.64 -4.58 15.21
C VAL A 238 -18.80 -3.31 15.04
N ALA A 239 -17.49 -3.45 14.89
CA ALA A 239 -16.54 -2.34 14.85
C ALA A 239 -15.43 -2.57 13.80
N ASP A 240 -15.53 -1.83 12.70
CA ASP A 240 -14.45 -1.46 11.77
C ASP A 240 -14.57 0.07 11.60
N GLY A 241 -14.42 0.75 12.76
CA GLY A 241 -15.32 1.84 13.15
C GLY A 241 -16.73 1.30 13.45
N TYR A 242 -17.45 1.79 14.47
CA TYR A 242 -18.77 1.21 14.85
C TYR A 242 -19.69 1.08 13.61
N VAL A 243 -20.16 -0.13 13.28
CA VAL A 243 -20.83 -0.38 11.98
C VAL A 243 -22.35 -0.40 12.15
N SER A 244 -23.03 0.58 11.55
CA SER A 244 -24.50 0.72 11.55
C SER A 244 -25.15 -0.13 10.46
N GLY A 245 -26.26 -0.82 10.76
CA GLY A 245 -27.04 -1.58 9.78
C GLY A 245 -26.40 -2.86 9.22
N ALA A 246 -25.34 -3.37 9.86
CA ALA A 246 -24.74 -4.66 9.52
C ALA A 246 -25.68 -5.81 9.89
N ARG A 247 -25.82 -6.83 9.04
CA ARG A 247 -26.66 -8.01 9.31
C ARG A 247 -25.90 -9.04 10.14
N ILE A 248 -26.52 -9.53 11.20
CA ILE A 248 -25.94 -10.51 12.12
C ILE A 248 -26.40 -11.94 11.80
N TYR A 249 -25.44 -12.85 11.73
CA TYR A 249 -25.63 -14.30 11.60
C TYR A 249 -24.91 -15.00 12.77
N ILE A 250 -25.38 -16.20 13.12
CA ILE A 250 -24.66 -17.12 14.04
C ILE A 250 -24.36 -18.39 13.25
N ASP A 251 -23.09 -18.65 12.95
CA ASP A 251 -22.63 -19.81 12.19
C ASP A 251 -22.81 -21.10 13.02
N VAL A 252 -23.95 -21.77 12.85
CA VAL A 252 -24.29 -23.02 13.53
C VAL A 252 -23.55 -24.21 12.91
N ASN A 253 -23.10 -24.08 11.66
CA ASN A 253 -22.61 -25.18 10.84
C ASN A 253 -21.07 -25.28 10.82
N GLY A 254 -20.36 -24.17 11.10
CA GLY A 254 -18.91 -24.06 11.21
C GLY A 254 -18.18 -23.81 9.89
N ASN A 255 -18.86 -23.28 8.86
CA ASN A 255 -18.24 -23.02 7.55
C ASN A 255 -17.72 -21.59 7.35
N GLY A 256 -18.02 -20.64 8.25
CA GLY A 256 -17.64 -19.24 8.11
C GLY A 256 -18.36 -18.49 6.98
N VAL A 257 -19.48 -19.00 6.47
CA VAL A 257 -20.25 -18.41 5.37
C VAL A 257 -21.61 -17.92 5.89
N PRO A 258 -22.02 -16.66 5.61
CA PRO A 258 -23.34 -16.16 5.99
C PRO A 258 -24.45 -16.78 5.12
N GLU A 259 -25.14 -17.81 5.64
CA GLU A 259 -26.23 -18.51 4.97
C GLU A 259 -27.63 -18.23 5.59
N THR A 260 -28.69 -18.57 4.85
CA THR A 260 -30.09 -18.41 5.32
C THR A 260 -30.45 -19.32 6.51
N GLY A 261 -29.62 -20.31 6.83
CA GLY A 261 -29.76 -21.12 8.05
C GLY A 261 -29.26 -20.42 9.33
N ASP A 262 -28.39 -19.42 9.15
CA ASP A 262 -27.61 -18.77 10.19
C ASP A 262 -28.04 -17.29 10.43
N ASP A 263 -28.82 -16.70 9.50
CA ASP A 263 -29.36 -15.32 9.59
C ASP A 263 -30.28 -15.16 10.81
N THR A 264 -29.92 -14.24 11.70
CA THR A 264 -30.71 -13.95 12.91
C THR A 264 -31.93 -13.09 12.64
N GLY A 265 -31.98 -12.42 11.49
CA GLY A 265 -32.95 -11.37 11.16
C GLY A 265 -32.55 -9.98 11.67
N GLU A 266 -31.68 -9.90 12.68
CA GLU A 266 -31.29 -8.66 13.37
C GLU A 266 -30.23 -7.86 12.58
N LEU A 267 -30.23 -6.55 12.81
CA LEU A 267 -29.23 -5.59 12.32
C LEU A 267 -28.57 -4.86 13.48
N THR A 268 -27.36 -4.34 13.30
CA THR A 268 -26.80 -3.34 14.22
C THR A 268 -27.56 -2.02 14.16
N ASP A 269 -27.64 -1.35 15.30
CA ASP A 269 -28.27 -0.03 15.43
C ASP A 269 -27.35 1.12 14.96
N SER A 270 -27.84 2.36 15.10
CA SER A 270 -27.12 3.60 14.74
C SER A 270 -25.88 3.89 15.60
N THR A 271 -25.51 2.99 16.51
CA THR A 271 -24.33 3.03 17.39
C THR A 271 -23.50 1.74 17.27
N GLY A 272 -23.80 0.86 16.31
CA GLY A 272 -23.06 -0.38 16.06
C GLY A 272 -23.39 -1.53 17.02
N HIS A 273 -24.34 -1.36 17.94
CA HIS A 273 -24.76 -2.42 18.88
C HIS A 273 -25.79 -3.35 18.25
N TYR A 274 -25.78 -4.62 18.65
CA TYR A 274 -26.82 -5.61 18.32
C TYR A 274 -27.28 -6.38 19.57
N SER A 275 -28.48 -6.99 19.47
CA SER A 275 -29.06 -7.82 20.54
C SER A 275 -29.89 -8.94 19.93
N VAL A 276 -29.35 -10.17 19.88
CA VAL A 276 -30.03 -11.33 19.30
C VAL A 276 -30.68 -12.18 20.39
N ALA A 277 -32.01 -12.32 20.33
CA ALA A 277 -32.79 -13.19 21.22
C ALA A 277 -32.68 -14.68 20.80
N THR A 278 -31.49 -15.27 20.96
CA THR A 278 -31.12 -16.57 20.37
C THR A 278 -31.02 -17.74 21.37
N SER A 279 -31.09 -18.96 20.82
CA SER A 279 -30.65 -20.20 21.46
C SER A 279 -29.63 -20.98 20.60
N LEU A 280 -29.20 -20.38 19.49
CA LEU A 280 -28.12 -20.85 18.64
C LEU A 280 -26.78 -20.59 19.34
N ALA A 281 -25.79 -21.45 19.09
CA ALA A 281 -24.43 -21.31 19.59
C ALA A 281 -23.44 -21.65 18.48
N GLY A 282 -22.57 -20.70 18.17
CA GLY A 282 -21.62 -20.74 17.06
C GLY A 282 -20.88 -19.40 16.94
N PRO A 283 -19.86 -19.28 16.07
CA PRO A 283 -19.24 -18.01 15.75
C PRO A 283 -20.26 -16.97 15.26
N ILE A 284 -19.98 -15.71 15.48
CA ILE A 284 -20.81 -14.59 15.02
C ILE A 284 -20.27 -14.13 13.67
N ILE A 285 -21.14 -13.81 12.71
CA ILE A 285 -20.77 -13.18 11.45
C ILE A 285 -21.57 -11.88 11.28
N ALA A 286 -20.91 -10.79 10.91
CA ALA A 286 -21.52 -9.51 10.56
C ALA A 286 -21.21 -9.17 9.08
N VAL A 287 -22.25 -8.80 8.32
CA VAL A 287 -22.15 -8.56 6.88
C VAL A 287 -22.75 -7.20 6.51
N GLY A 288 -21.98 -6.41 5.76
CA GLY A 288 -22.43 -5.11 5.26
C GLY A 288 -22.56 -4.06 6.37
N GLY A 289 -23.47 -3.10 6.15
CA GLY A 289 -23.64 -1.92 6.98
C GLY A 289 -22.74 -0.75 6.54
N THR A 290 -22.66 0.28 7.37
CA THR A 290 -21.86 1.49 7.16
C THR A 290 -21.09 1.81 8.43
N SER A 291 -19.77 1.92 8.33
CA SER A 291 -18.89 2.33 9.41
C SER A 291 -19.16 3.81 9.76
N ILE A 292 -19.37 4.11 11.04
CA ILE A 292 -19.94 5.40 11.51
C ILE A 292 -18.93 6.55 11.49
N ASP A 293 -17.64 6.26 11.66
CA ASP A 293 -16.56 7.24 11.61
C ASP A 293 -16.10 7.51 10.16
N THR A 294 -15.89 6.46 9.36
CA THR A 294 -15.55 6.58 7.93
C THR A 294 -16.73 6.98 7.05
N GLY A 295 -17.98 6.74 7.48
CA GLY A 295 -19.16 6.85 6.63
C GLY A 295 -19.18 5.91 5.41
N LEU A 296 -18.22 4.97 5.30
CA LEU A 296 -18.07 4.08 4.16
C LEU A 296 -18.89 2.78 4.37
N PRO A 297 -19.41 2.16 3.29
CA PRO A 297 -20.00 0.83 3.38
C PRO A 297 -18.94 -0.19 3.82
N ASN A 298 -19.24 -0.97 4.87
CA ASN A 298 -18.41 -2.11 5.21
C ASN A 298 -18.57 -3.16 4.09
N THR A 299 -17.45 -3.52 3.46
CA THR A 299 -17.38 -4.52 2.38
C THR A 299 -16.87 -5.88 2.87
N LEU A 300 -16.35 -5.94 4.09
CA LEU A 300 -15.80 -7.14 4.70
C LEU A 300 -16.91 -8.00 5.34
N ILE A 301 -16.73 -9.31 5.26
CA ILE A 301 -17.40 -10.25 6.15
C ILE A 301 -16.58 -10.27 7.45
N LEU A 302 -17.11 -9.67 8.51
CA LEU A 302 -16.48 -9.68 9.82
C LEU A 302 -17.00 -10.87 10.63
N MET A 303 -16.12 -11.49 11.41
CA MET A 303 -16.42 -12.70 12.19
C MET A 303 -15.92 -12.53 13.63
N ALA A 304 -16.51 -13.27 14.58
CA ALA A 304 -15.98 -13.37 15.94
C ALA A 304 -16.25 -14.74 16.57
N PRO A 305 -15.44 -15.16 17.56
CA PRO A 305 -15.67 -16.39 18.31
C PRO A 305 -17.03 -16.50 18.99
N ALA A 306 -17.47 -17.73 19.22
CA ALA A 306 -18.75 -18.03 19.85
C ALA A 306 -18.84 -17.45 21.27
N GLY A 307 -19.67 -16.42 21.46
CA GLY A 307 -19.86 -15.71 22.74
C GLY A 307 -19.00 -14.46 22.92
N ALA A 308 -18.23 -14.05 21.90
CA ALA A 308 -17.58 -12.74 21.85
C ALA A 308 -18.61 -11.59 21.92
N THR A 309 -18.29 -10.50 22.63
CA THR A 309 -19.09 -9.27 22.59
C THR A 309 -18.64 -8.27 21.51
N VAL A 310 -17.49 -8.51 20.86
CA VAL A 310 -16.92 -7.62 19.83
C VAL A 310 -16.71 -8.36 18.50
N VAL A 311 -17.15 -7.76 17.40
CA VAL A 311 -16.97 -8.26 16.02
C VAL A 311 -16.18 -7.22 15.22
N ASN A 312 -14.90 -7.49 14.96
CA ASN A 312 -13.97 -6.56 14.32
C ASN A 312 -12.96 -7.31 13.41
N PRO A 313 -12.10 -6.63 12.63
CA PRO A 313 -11.10 -7.30 11.79
C PRO A 313 -10.16 -8.26 12.54
N LEU A 314 -9.80 -7.97 13.80
CA LEU A 314 -8.93 -8.83 14.61
C LEU A 314 -9.66 -10.10 15.10
N THR A 315 -10.91 -9.99 15.58
CA THR A 315 -11.72 -11.18 15.93
C THR A 315 -12.05 -12.02 14.69
N THR A 316 -12.07 -11.39 13.51
CA THR A 316 -12.19 -12.08 12.21
C THR A 316 -10.95 -12.92 11.92
N LEU A 317 -9.75 -12.36 12.12
CA LEU A 317 -8.47 -13.09 12.02
C LEU A 317 -8.36 -14.22 13.05
N VAL A 318 -8.72 -13.96 14.31
CA VAL A 318 -8.76 -14.97 15.39
C VAL A 318 -9.68 -16.13 15.01
N GLN A 319 -10.91 -15.85 14.54
CA GLN A 319 -11.85 -16.91 14.16
C GLN A 319 -11.40 -17.64 12.88
N GLN A 320 -10.79 -16.96 11.91
CA GLN A 320 -10.22 -17.65 10.74
C GLN A 320 -9.02 -18.53 11.12
N TYR A 321 -8.19 -18.13 12.09
CA TYR A 321 -7.12 -18.98 12.62
C TYR A 321 -7.69 -20.22 13.35
N VAL A 322 -8.74 -20.05 14.17
CA VAL A 322 -9.48 -21.17 14.78
C VAL A 322 -10.02 -22.13 13.71
N ASN A 323 -10.71 -21.62 12.68
CA ASN A 323 -11.27 -22.42 11.59
C ASN A 323 -10.18 -23.15 10.77
N SER A 324 -9.06 -22.48 10.49
CA SER A 324 -7.97 -23.00 9.66
C SER A 324 -7.08 -24.01 10.38
N LYS A 325 -6.88 -23.87 11.69
CA LYS A 325 -5.90 -24.64 12.49
C LYS A 325 -6.52 -25.58 13.52
N GLY A 326 -7.81 -25.42 13.86
CA GLY A 326 -8.51 -26.26 14.83
C GLY A 326 -8.07 -26.07 16.29
N VAL A 327 -7.54 -24.89 16.62
CA VAL A 327 -7.08 -24.53 17.98
C VAL A 327 -8.21 -23.95 18.84
N SER A 328 -7.96 -23.76 20.13
CA SER A 328 -8.85 -22.96 21.00
C SER A 328 -8.72 -21.45 20.72
N VAL A 329 -9.79 -20.69 20.97
CA VAL A 329 -9.84 -19.22 20.82
C VAL A 329 -8.65 -18.54 21.52
N ALA A 330 -8.43 -18.80 22.81
CA ALA A 330 -7.30 -18.24 23.58
C ALA A 330 -5.90 -18.65 23.08
N GLN A 331 -5.77 -19.68 22.24
CA GLN A 331 -4.51 -20.01 21.57
C GLN A 331 -4.37 -19.25 20.23
N ALA A 332 -5.48 -19.01 19.53
CA ALA A 332 -5.50 -18.14 18.35
C ALA A 332 -5.20 -16.68 18.74
N GLU A 333 -5.86 -16.16 19.77
CA GLU A 333 -5.64 -14.80 20.32
C GLU A 333 -4.16 -14.60 20.67
N ALA A 334 -3.59 -15.43 21.56
CA ALA A 334 -2.18 -15.36 21.94
C ALA A 334 -1.18 -15.55 20.78
N THR A 335 -1.61 -16.14 19.64
CA THR A 335 -0.79 -16.22 18.42
C THR A 335 -0.90 -14.94 17.60
N VAL A 336 -2.09 -14.36 17.47
CA VAL A 336 -2.33 -13.08 16.79
C VAL A 336 -1.65 -11.92 17.53
N GLU A 337 -1.75 -11.87 18.88
CA GLU A 337 -1.03 -10.90 19.71
C GLU A 337 0.47 -10.94 19.47
N ALA A 338 1.06 -12.14 19.58
CA ALA A 338 2.51 -12.33 19.47
C ALA A 338 3.06 -12.02 18.07
N MET A 339 2.28 -12.29 17.01
CA MET A 339 2.73 -12.14 15.62
C MET A 339 2.37 -10.78 15.00
N LEU A 340 1.37 -10.07 15.52
CA LEU A 340 1.08 -8.66 15.17
C LEU A 340 1.62 -7.66 16.22
N ALA A 341 2.41 -8.13 17.19
CA ALA A 341 3.02 -7.34 18.26
C ALA A 341 2.03 -6.48 19.09
N LEU A 342 0.84 -7.02 19.35
CA LEU A 342 -0.24 -6.33 20.07
C LEU A 342 -0.06 -6.39 21.60
N PRO A 343 -0.71 -5.48 22.36
CA PRO A 343 -0.90 -5.66 23.79
C PRO A 343 -1.73 -6.92 24.13
N ASP A 344 -1.49 -7.48 25.32
CA ASP A 344 -2.27 -8.57 25.96
C ASP A 344 -3.71 -8.10 26.24
N VAL A 345 -4.68 -8.56 25.43
CA VAL A 345 -6.11 -8.18 25.52
C VAL A 345 -7.04 -9.33 25.13
N ASP A 346 -8.18 -9.44 25.83
CA ASP A 346 -9.30 -10.33 25.47
C ASP A 346 -9.98 -9.81 24.19
N MET A 347 -9.44 -10.13 23.00
CA MET A 347 -9.92 -9.60 21.72
C MET A 347 -11.39 -9.90 21.47
N ALA A 348 -11.90 -11.05 21.92
CA ALA A 348 -13.31 -11.40 21.82
C ALA A 348 -14.24 -10.40 22.56
N ASN A 349 -13.74 -9.69 23.58
CA ASN A 349 -14.55 -8.82 24.44
C ASN A 349 -14.01 -7.38 24.61
N TYR A 350 -12.85 -7.05 24.07
CA TYR A 350 -12.20 -5.74 24.20
C TYR A 350 -12.63 -4.76 23.10
N ASP A 351 -13.32 -3.68 23.49
CA ASP A 351 -13.71 -2.57 22.62
C ASP A 351 -12.71 -1.40 22.79
N PRO A 352 -11.84 -1.11 21.80
CA PRO A 352 -10.94 0.04 21.88
C PRO A 352 -11.66 1.39 21.71
N LEU A 353 -12.81 1.42 21.02
CA LEU A 353 -13.58 2.64 20.74
C LEU A 353 -14.44 3.09 21.94
N ALA A 354 -14.57 2.24 22.96
CA ALA A 354 -15.18 2.60 24.25
C ALA A 354 -14.23 3.37 25.19
N SER A 355 -12.93 3.49 24.89
CA SER A 355 -11.99 4.18 25.79
C SER A 355 -12.26 5.69 25.82
N ALA A 356 -12.45 6.22 27.03
CA ALA A 356 -12.73 7.64 27.26
C ALA A 356 -11.45 8.49 27.38
N ASP A 357 -10.27 7.87 27.31
CA ASP A 357 -8.97 8.55 27.24
C ASP A 357 -8.42 8.45 25.82
N ALA A 358 -8.37 9.60 25.13
CA ALA A 358 -7.85 9.69 23.76
C ALA A 358 -6.36 9.29 23.64
N ALA A 359 -5.63 9.23 24.76
CA ALA A 359 -4.24 8.82 24.84
C ALA A 359 -4.04 7.38 25.38
N ASP A 360 -5.10 6.55 25.43
CA ASP A 360 -5.00 5.14 25.77
C ASP A 360 -4.19 4.37 24.71
N VAL A 361 -2.91 4.15 25.01
CA VAL A 361 -1.95 3.45 24.14
C VAL A 361 -2.35 1.99 23.87
N THR A 362 -3.18 1.37 24.71
CA THR A 362 -3.66 0.00 24.51
C THR A 362 -4.75 0.00 23.44
N ALA A 363 -5.76 0.85 23.63
CA ALA A 363 -6.86 1.00 22.70
C ALA A 363 -6.36 1.46 21.33
N LEU A 364 -5.47 2.46 21.29
CA LEU A 364 -4.88 2.99 20.06
C LEU A 364 -4.10 1.92 19.29
N ALA A 365 -3.31 1.07 19.97
CA ALA A 365 -2.58 -0.01 19.30
C ALA A 365 -3.52 -1.07 18.70
N VAL A 366 -4.56 -1.47 19.44
CA VAL A 366 -5.54 -2.47 18.96
C VAL A 366 -6.39 -1.92 17.81
N GLN A 367 -6.87 -0.67 17.90
CA GLN A 367 -7.67 -0.04 16.85
C GLN A 367 -6.85 0.19 15.58
N LYS A 368 -5.57 0.59 15.69
CA LYS A 368 -4.65 0.66 14.55
C LYS A 368 -4.51 -0.69 13.85
N ALA A 369 -4.23 -1.76 14.60
CA ALA A 369 -4.05 -3.08 14.02
C ALA A 369 -5.33 -3.60 13.34
N ALA A 370 -6.50 -3.31 13.90
CA ALA A 370 -7.79 -3.61 13.28
C ALA A 370 -7.98 -2.84 11.94
N ALA A 371 -7.77 -1.52 11.95
CA ALA A 371 -7.93 -0.68 10.77
C ALA A 371 -6.88 -0.95 9.68
N GLN A 372 -5.62 -1.25 10.05
CA GLN A 372 -4.58 -1.70 9.12
C GLN A 372 -4.97 -3.01 8.45
N LEU A 373 -5.43 -4.00 9.23
CA LEU A 373 -5.88 -5.28 8.70
C LEU A 373 -7.09 -5.11 7.75
N ALA A 374 -8.04 -4.23 8.09
CA ALA A 374 -9.15 -3.87 7.21
C ALA A 374 -8.67 -3.21 5.91
N VAL A 375 -7.78 -2.21 5.98
CA VAL A 375 -7.18 -1.56 4.80
C VAL A 375 -6.47 -2.57 3.90
N VAL A 376 -5.66 -3.46 4.47
CA VAL A 376 -4.95 -4.53 3.73
C VAL A 376 -5.93 -5.43 2.98
N MET A 377 -7.03 -5.85 3.61
CA MET A 377 -8.03 -6.71 2.96
C MET A 377 -8.87 -5.95 1.91
N VAL A 378 -9.36 -4.75 2.21
CA VAL A 378 -10.24 -3.97 1.31
C VAL A 378 -9.47 -3.48 0.09
N LEU A 379 -8.24 -2.99 0.25
CA LEU A 379 -7.41 -2.58 -0.90
C LEU A 379 -6.98 -3.79 -1.74
N ALA A 380 -6.63 -4.93 -1.13
CA ALA A 380 -6.32 -6.14 -1.88
C ALA A 380 -7.51 -6.60 -2.75
N ASP A 381 -8.75 -6.55 -2.24
CA ASP A 381 -9.94 -6.89 -3.02
C ASP A 381 -10.25 -5.85 -4.12
N LYS A 382 -10.05 -4.57 -3.83
CA LYS A 382 -10.19 -3.45 -4.77
C LYS A 382 -9.25 -3.58 -5.98
N TYR A 383 -8.01 -4.02 -5.75
CA TYR A 383 -7.02 -4.28 -6.80
C TYR A 383 -7.21 -5.65 -7.47
N SER A 384 -7.63 -6.67 -6.71
CA SER A 384 -7.80 -8.05 -7.20
C SER A 384 -9.06 -8.68 -6.59
N ALA A 385 -10.20 -8.58 -7.30
CA ALA A 385 -11.52 -8.95 -6.79
C ALA A 385 -11.58 -10.38 -6.23
N GLY A 386 -11.98 -10.52 -4.97
CA GLY A 386 -11.99 -11.78 -4.21
C GLY A 386 -10.69 -12.08 -3.45
N ALA A 387 -9.68 -11.21 -3.48
CA ALA A 387 -8.42 -11.40 -2.76
C ALA A 387 -8.54 -11.26 -1.24
N ALA A 388 -9.55 -10.58 -0.68
CA ALA A 388 -9.64 -10.34 0.78
C ALA A 388 -9.54 -11.65 1.59
N SER A 389 -10.32 -12.68 1.21
CA SER A 389 -10.31 -13.98 1.90
C SER A 389 -9.00 -14.75 1.69
N ALA A 390 -8.36 -14.61 0.51
CA ALA A 390 -7.07 -15.23 0.23
C ALA A 390 -5.93 -14.58 1.02
N VAL A 391 -5.97 -13.25 1.16
CA VAL A 391 -5.05 -12.45 1.99
C VAL A 391 -5.20 -12.78 3.47
N LEU A 392 -6.45 -12.83 3.99
CA LEU A 392 -6.69 -13.23 5.38
C LEU A 392 -6.18 -14.66 5.68
N GLN A 393 -6.44 -15.61 4.78
CA GLN A 393 -5.93 -16.97 4.91
C GLN A 393 -4.40 -17.06 4.74
N SER A 394 -3.79 -16.15 3.98
CA SER A 394 -2.34 -16.02 3.87
C SER A 394 -1.72 -15.53 5.18
N ILE A 395 -2.25 -14.45 5.77
CA ILE A 395 -1.86 -13.93 7.09
C ILE A 395 -1.93 -15.06 8.14
N VAL A 396 -3.04 -15.80 8.20
CA VAL A 396 -3.21 -16.99 9.08
C VAL A 396 -2.13 -18.06 8.88
N ASN A 397 -1.59 -18.23 7.66
CA ASN A 397 -0.53 -19.21 7.40
C ASN A 397 0.88 -18.69 7.75
N LEU A 398 1.13 -17.39 7.64
CA LEU A 398 2.42 -16.79 8.02
C LEU A 398 2.58 -16.70 9.53
N ILE A 399 1.53 -16.27 10.27
CA ILE A 399 1.57 -16.25 11.74
C ILE A 399 1.65 -17.66 12.34
N ASP A 400 1.03 -18.66 11.69
CA ASP A 400 1.16 -20.09 12.05
C ASP A 400 2.58 -20.64 11.82
N ALA A 401 3.30 -20.11 10.84
CA ALA A 401 4.70 -20.40 10.61
C ALA A 401 5.65 -19.67 11.59
N GLY A 402 5.12 -18.81 12.46
CA GLY A 402 5.88 -18.01 13.41
C GLY A 402 6.53 -16.76 12.80
N GLN A 403 6.03 -16.26 11.66
CA GLN A 403 6.42 -14.97 11.12
C GLN A 403 5.64 -13.85 11.82
N THR A 404 6.35 -12.95 12.48
CA THR A 404 5.84 -11.63 12.87
C THR A 404 5.57 -10.81 11.61
N LEU A 405 4.44 -10.11 11.54
CA LEU A 405 4.02 -9.32 10.38
C LEU A 405 3.89 -7.84 10.73
N ASP A 406 4.56 -6.98 9.97
CA ASP A 406 4.35 -5.54 9.96
C ASP A 406 3.59 -5.15 8.69
N PHE A 407 2.33 -4.71 8.81
CA PHE A 407 1.53 -4.30 7.65
C PHE A 407 2.03 -3.02 6.97
N THR A 408 2.93 -2.26 7.60
CA THR A 408 3.63 -1.13 6.96
C THR A 408 4.84 -1.58 6.12
N ALA A 409 5.33 -2.81 6.33
CA ALA A 409 6.48 -3.34 5.64
C ALA A 409 6.08 -3.97 4.28
N VAL A 410 6.52 -3.32 3.20
CA VAL A 410 6.41 -3.84 1.82
C VAL A 410 6.93 -5.28 1.69
N ALA A 411 7.93 -5.68 2.49
CA ALA A 411 8.45 -7.05 2.50
C ALA A 411 7.44 -8.09 3.01
N ASP A 412 6.73 -7.80 4.11
CA ASP A 412 5.72 -8.71 4.68
C ASP A 412 4.45 -8.72 3.83
N LEU A 413 4.03 -7.58 3.26
CA LEU A 413 2.93 -7.55 2.30
C LEU A 413 3.26 -8.31 1.01
N ASN A 414 4.52 -8.31 0.55
CA ASN A 414 4.96 -9.20 -0.54
C ASN A 414 4.88 -10.68 -0.14
N ALA A 415 5.25 -11.04 1.09
CA ALA A 415 5.09 -12.41 1.59
C ALA A 415 3.61 -12.83 1.66
N ILE A 416 2.73 -11.94 2.14
CA ILE A 416 1.29 -12.13 2.18
C ILE A 416 0.73 -12.34 0.77
N ASN A 417 1.09 -11.50 -0.20
CA ASN A 417 0.65 -11.59 -1.60
C ASN A 417 1.14 -12.90 -2.27
N ALA A 418 2.42 -13.25 -2.06
CA ALA A 418 3.00 -14.47 -2.62
C ALA A 418 2.36 -15.75 -2.04
N ALA A 419 1.96 -15.74 -0.76
CA ALA A 419 1.32 -16.87 -0.11
C ALA A 419 -0.22 -16.91 -0.25
N SER A 420 -0.89 -15.79 -0.58
CA SER A 420 -2.30 -15.78 -0.98
C SER A 420 -2.50 -16.23 -2.43
N GLY A 421 -1.49 -16.02 -3.29
CA GLY A 421 -1.63 -16.16 -4.73
C GLY A 421 -2.42 -15.00 -5.38
N SER A 422 -2.61 -13.91 -4.65
CA SER A 422 -3.18 -12.67 -5.18
C SER A 422 -2.23 -12.10 -6.25
N ALA A 423 -2.77 -11.56 -7.33
CA ALA A 423 -1.97 -11.12 -8.47
C ALA A 423 -1.52 -9.64 -8.37
N LEU A 424 -1.34 -9.12 -7.15
CA LEU A 424 -1.01 -7.71 -6.93
C LEU A 424 0.40 -7.39 -7.43
N SER A 425 0.53 -6.23 -8.07
CA SER A 425 1.79 -5.64 -8.52
C SER A 425 2.58 -5.00 -7.37
N ALA A 426 3.86 -4.70 -7.61
CA ALA A 426 4.71 -4.02 -6.64
C ALA A 426 4.17 -2.64 -6.24
N ALA A 427 3.60 -1.88 -7.19
CA ALA A 427 2.96 -0.60 -6.93
C ALA A 427 1.72 -0.75 -6.02
N GLU A 428 0.81 -1.67 -6.33
CA GLU A 428 -0.38 -1.93 -5.50
C GLU A 428 -0.02 -2.36 -4.08
N ILE A 429 1.03 -3.17 -3.90
CA ILE A 429 1.57 -3.55 -2.60
C ILE A 429 2.17 -2.34 -1.85
N ALA A 430 2.90 -1.46 -2.56
CA ALA A 430 3.44 -0.22 -1.97
C ALA A 430 2.33 0.74 -1.51
N ASN A 431 1.17 0.75 -2.18
CA ASN A 431 0.01 1.56 -1.80
C ASN A 431 -0.71 1.00 -0.57
N ILE A 432 -0.79 -0.33 -0.45
CA ILE A 432 -1.30 -0.98 0.76
C ILE A 432 -0.38 -0.67 1.95
N ALA A 433 0.94 -0.73 1.74
CA ALA A 433 1.94 -0.34 2.74
C ALA A 433 1.79 1.13 3.17
N ALA A 434 1.57 2.04 2.21
CA ALA A 434 1.34 3.47 2.45
C ALA A 434 0.14 3.71 3.38
N GLY A 435 -1.01 3.08 3.07
CA GLY A 435 -2.22 3.22 3.89
C GLY A 435 -2.04 2.65 5.29
N ALA A 436 -1.42 1.47 5.41
CA ALA A 436 -1.10 0.91 6.72
C ALA A 436 -0.13 1.80 7.51
N ALA A 437 0.84 2.44 6.84
CA ALA A 437 1.79 3.36 7.46
C ALA A 437 1.14 4.69 7.89
N ALA A 438 0.17 5.21 7.15
CA ALA A 438 -0.61 6.39 7.56
C ALA A 438 -1.35 6.14 8.88
N ILE A 439 -2.07 5.01 8.98
CA ILE A 439 -2.72 4.57 10.24
C ILE A 439 -1.68 4.35 11.35
N ALA A 440 -0.46 3.91 11.03
CA ALA A 440 0.60 3.75 12.02
C ALA A 440 1.03 5.09 12.68
N GLN A 441 0.82 6.24 12.03
CA GLN A 441 1.18 7.56 12.57
C GLN A 441 0.13 8.16 13.52
N ASP A 442 -1.12 7.68 13.52
CA ASP A 442 -2.22 8.27 14.30
C ASP A 442 -1.92 8.32 15.81
N THR A 443 -2.11 9.47 16.47
CA THR A 443 -1.67 9.65 17.87
C THR A 443 -2.79 9.64 18.91
N THR A 444 -4.06 9.61 18.51
CA THR A 444 -5.20 9.78 19.42
C THR A 444 -6.45 9.02 18.96
N LEU A 445 -7.10 8.30 19.85
CA LEU A 445 -8.46 7.80 19.57
C LEU A 445 -9.54 8.82 19.94
N ALA A 446 -10.65 8.80 19.20
CA ALA A 446 -11.90 9.42 19.62
C ALA A 446 -13.10 8.58 19.19
N SER A 447 -14.26 8.76 19.84
CA SER A 447 -15.48 8.03 19.49
C SER A 447 -16.20 8.65 18.28
N GLY A 448 -16.36 7.90 17.19
CA GLY A 448 -17.10 8.31 15.99
C GLY A 448 -16.27 9.18 15.03
N ALA A 449 -16.92 9.95 14.15
CA ALA A 449 -16.32 10.69 13.02
C ALA A 449 -15.34 11.84 13.37
N ALA A 450 -14.76 11.83 14.57
CA ALA A 450 -13.61 12.63 14.98
C ALA A 450 -12.37 11.77 15.32
N ASP A 451 -12.46 10.44 15.18
CA ASP A 451 -11.33 9.53 15.37
C ASP A 451 -10.23 9.77 14.34
N SER A 452 -8.96 9.71 14.76
CA SER A 452 -7.86 9.87 13.80
C SER A 452 -7.68 8.62 12.93
N VAL A 453 -7.76 7.42 13.52
CA VAL A 453 -7.67 6.15 12.78
C VAL A 453 -8.82 6.00 11.78
N GLY A 454 -10.06 6.31 12.18
CA GLY A 454 -11.21 6.36 11.27
C GLY A 454 -11.07 7.39 10.14
N GLN A 455 -10.54 8.59 10.40
CA GLN A 455 -10.27 9.59 9.34
C GLN A 455 -9.17 9.15 8.38
N SER A 456 -8.08 8.55 8.89
CA SER A 456 -7.01 7.95 8.08
C SER A 456 -7.57 6.82 7.20
N GLN A 457 -8.33 5.88 7.78
CA GLN A 457 -8.99 4.79 7.06
C GLN A 457 -9.95 5.32 5.97
N GLN A 458 -10.75 6.35 6.27
CA GLN A 458 -11.61 7.02 5.29
C GLN A 458 -10.79 7.60 4.12
N ALA A 459 -9.68 8.27 4.41
CA ALA A 459 -8.80 8.86 3.41
C ALA A 459 -8.19 7.81 2.47
N ILE A 460 -7.66 6.73 3.04
CA ILE A 460 -6.98 5.64 2.34
C ILE A 460 -7.92 4.92 1.38
N LEU A 461 -9.16 4.67 1.81
CA LEU A 461 -10.16 3.99 0.99
C LEU A 461 -10.78 4.92 -0.07
N THR A 462 -10.90 6.22 0.24
CA THR A 462 -11.36 7.29 -0.66
C THR A 462 -10.24 7.75 -1.61
N VAL A 463 -9.87 6.87 -2.52
CA VAL A 463 -8.88 7.13 -3.57
C VAL A 463 -9.52 7.87 -4.75
N VAL A 464 -8.92 9.00 -5.17
CA VAL A 464 -9.42 9.89 -6.23
C VAL A 464 -8.27 10.41 -7.12
N THR A 465 -8.59 10.85 -8.35
CA THR A 465 -7.65 11.62 -9.19
C THR A 465 -7.50 13.06 -8.70
N VAL A 466 -6.49 13.80 -9.20
CA VAL A 466 -6.26 15.21 -8.85
C VAL A 466 -7.48 16.08 -9.21
N ALA A 467 -8.09 15.83 -10.37
CA ALA A 467 -9.27 16.56 -10.82
C ALA A 467 -10.52 16.29 -9.94
N GLU A 468 -10.66 15.06 -9.44
CA GLU A 468 -11.74 14.68 -8.52
C GLU A 468 -11.50 15.24 -7.12
N ALA A 469 -10.26 15.25 -6.62
CA ALA A 469 -9.88 15.90 -5.36
C ALA A 469 -10.21 17.41 -5.37
N GLN A 470 -9.88 18.11 -6.47
CA GLN A 470 -10.23 19.52 -6.64
C GLN A 470 -11.75 19.77 -6.62
N ALA A 471 -12.55 18.84 -7.15
CA ALA A 471 -14.02 18.93 -7.09
C ALA A 471 -14.57 18.58 -5.69
N LEU A 472 -13.97 17.59 -5.02
CA LEU A 472 -14.32 17.15 -3.68
C LEU A 472 -14.06 18.26 -2.64
N LEU A 473 -12.90 18.92 -2.71
CA LEU A 473 -12.54 20.05 -1.85
C LEU A 473 -13.44 21.29 -2.05
N GLN A 474 -14.00 21.48 -3.25
CA GLN A 474 -14.99 22.53 -3.49
C GLN A 474 -16.35 22.24 -2.84
N ALA A 475 -16.71 20.96 -2.69
CA ALA A 475 -17.95 20.52 -2.03
C ALA A 475 -17.79 20.41 -0.51
N ASN A 476 -16.63 19.94 -0.04
CA ASN A 476 -16.26 19.81 1.37
C ASN A 476 -14.74 20.05 1.53
N PRO A 477 -14.31 21.24 1.99
CA PRO A 477 -12.89 21.57 2.22
C PRO A 477 -12.19 20.73 3.30
N SER A 478 -12.91 19.86 4.01
CA SER A 478 -12.37 18.93 5.01
C SER A 478 -12.68 17.47 4.66
N ALA A 479 -12.90 17.17 3.38
CA ALA A 479 -13.01 15.80 2.91
C ALA A 479 -11.63 15.12 2.92
N PRO A 480 -11.46 13.96 3.57
CA PRO A 480 -10.23 13.19 3.52
C PRO A 480 -10.21 12.29 2.28
N PHE A 481 -9.05 12.18 1.63
CA PHE A 481 -8.84 11.36 0.44
C PHE A 481 -7.37 10.98 0.26
N SER A 482 -7.12 10.07 -0.69
CA SER A 482 -5.79 9.73 -1.23
C SER A 482 -5.74 10.08 -2.71
N LEU A 483 -4.61 10.58 -3.19
CA LEU A 483 -4.42 10.85 -4.62
C LEU A 483 -3.85 9.63 -5.35
N PHE A 484 -4.53 9.18 -6.40
CA PHE A 484 -4.03 8.18 -7.34
C PHE A 484 -4.15 8.72 -8.77
N ASP A 485 -3.04 9.21 -9.30
CA ASP A 485 -3.00 9.88 -10.60
C ASP A 485 -1.61 9.74 -11.24
N THR A 486 -1.48 10.09 -12.51
CA THR A 486 -0.19 10.00 -13.22
C THR A 486 0.82 10.98 -12.64
N ALA A 487 2.12 10.66 -12.70
CA ALA A 487 3.17 11.53 -12.17
C ALA A 487 3.11 12.94 -12.76
N ALA A 488 2.77 13.07 -14.04
CA ALA A 488 2.59 14.35 -14.72
C ALA A 488 1.44 15.20 -14.13
N ASN A 489 0.32 14.57 -13.73
CA ASN A 489 -0.80 15.27 -13.10
C ASN A 489 -0.48 15.64 -11.64
N LEU A 490 0.24 14.81 -10.91
CA LEU A 490 0.69 15.09 -9.53
C LEU A 490 1.70 16.24 -9.47
N LEU A 491 2.69 16.24 -10.38
CA LEU A 491 3.66 17.34 -10.52
C LEU A 491 3.01 18.67 -10.97
N ALA A 492 1.85 18.60 -11.63
CA ALA A 492 1.08 19.76 -12.06
C ALA A 492 -0.01 20.20 -11.06
N ALA A 493 -0.22 19.45 -9.97
CA ALA A 493 -1.26 19.73 -8.98
C ALA A 493 -0.93 20.95 -8.11
N ASP A 494 -1.96 21.64 -7.63
CA ASP A 494 -1.78 22.75 -6.70
C ASP A 494 -1.45 22.26 -5.28
N ALA A 495 -0.61 23.01 -4.57
CA ALA A 495 -0.18 22.67 -3.22
C ALA A 495 -1.33 22.48 -2.21
N PRO A 496 -2.44 23.25 -2.23
CA PRO A 496 -3.62 22.95 -1.43
C PRO A 496 -4.17 21.53 -1.65
N THR A 497 -4.39 21.13 -2.91
CA THR A 497 -4.89 19.80 -3.27
C THR A 497 -3.93 18.69 -2.82
N LEU A 498 -2.63 18.86 -3.02
CA LEU A 498 -1.60 17.92 -2.55
C LEU A 498 -1.58 17.84 -1.00
N SER A 499 -1.66 18.98 -0.30
CA SER A 499 -1.60 19.02 1.17
C SER A 499 -2.85 18.48 1.88
N ALA A 500 -3.96 18.33 1.16
CA ALA A 500 -5.21 17.75 1.67
C ALA A 500 -5.32 16.23 1.45
N ALA A 501 -4.39 15.63 0.70
CA ALA A 501 -4.36 14.19 0.40
C ALA A 501 -3.84 13.35 1.59
N ILE A 502 -4.49 13.45 2.75
CA ILE A 502 -3.98 12.89 4.01
C ILE A 502 -3.90 11.35 4.03
N GLY A 503 -4.60 10.66 3.13
CA GLY A 503 -4.47 9.20 2.97
C GLY A 503 -3.26 8.76 2.16
N GLY A 504 -2.49 9.71 1.62
CA GLY A 504 -1.28 9.49 0.84
C GLY A 504 -1.42 9.94 -0.62
N ILE A 505 -0.28 9.95 -1.29
CA ILE A 505 -0.16 10.25 -2.72
C ILE A 505 0.44 9.02 -3.41
N THR A 506 -0.07 8.69 -4.59
CA THR A 506 0.32 7.52 -5.36
C THR A 506 0.38 7.85 -6.85
N VAL A 507 1.50 7.49 -7.48
CA VAL A 507 1.63 7.53 -8.94
C VAL A 507 0.95 6.31 -9.55
N SER A 508 0.09 6.52 -10.55
CA SER A 508 -0.67 5.45 -11.21
C SER A 508 0.00 4.84 -12.46
N ASP A 509 1.11 5.44 -12.91
CA ASP A 509 1.94 4.97 -14.03
C ASP A 509 3.38 4.62 -13.59
N GLU A 510 4.18 4.07 -14.51
CA GLU A 510 5.60 3.74 -14.31
C GLU A 510 6.47 4.73 -15.11
N PRO A 511 6.59 6.00 -14.67
CA PRO A 511 7.21 7.05 -15.45
C PRO A 511 8.72 6.88 -15.59
N THR A 512 9.28 7.52 -16.62
CA THR A 512 10.70 7.90 -16.63
C THR A 512 10.81 9.37 -16.24
N LEU A 513 11.45 9.66 -15.12
CA LEU A 513 11.50 10.98 -14.48
C LEU A 513 12.90 11.61 -14.57
N SER A 514 12.96 12.95 -14.47
CA SER A 514 14.21 13.64 -14.11
C SER A 514 14.50 13.47 -12.62
N VAL A 515 15.74 13.76 -12.19
CA VAL A 515 16.09 13.76 -10.77
C VAL A 515 15.28 14.81 -10.00
N ALA A 516 14.98 15.96 -10.62
CA ALA A 516 14.20 17.03 -10.01
C ALA A 516 12.74 16.62 -9.79
N ASP A 517 12.12 15.96 -10.76
CA ASP A 517 10.73 15.48 -10.66
C ASP A 517 10.60 14.36 -9.62
N ALA A 518 11.53 13.39 -9.64
CA ALA A 518 11.57 12.31 -8.65
C ALA A 518 11.83 12.83 -7.23
N THR A 519 12.72 13.83 -7.05
CA THR A 519 12.94 14.49 -5.75
C THR A 519 11.70 15.24 -5.29
N THR A 520 10.97 15.88 -6.21
CA THR A 520 9.72 16.61 -5.87
C THR A 520 8.64 15.66 -5.38
N LEU A 521 8.50 14.50 -6.03
CA LEU A 521 7.53 13.48 -5.62
C LEU A 521 7.95 12.70 -4.36
N GLU A 522 9.25 12.46 -4.16
CA GLU A 522 9.78 11.87 -2.92
C GLU A 522 9.57 12.80 -1.71
N ALA A 523 9.74 14.12 -1.88
CA ALA A 523 9.40 15.12 -0.87
C ALA A 523 7.89 15.22 -0.55
N LEU A 524 7.02 14.77 -1.47
CA LEU A 524 5.58 14.60 -1.23
C LEU A 524 5.24 13.26 -0.56
N GLN A 525 6.24 12.40 -0.29
CA GLN A 525 6.07 10.99 0.13
C GLN A 525 5.15 10.22 -0.83
N ALA A 526 5.20 10.52 -2.12
CA ALA A 526 4.38 9.85 -3.12
C ALA A 526 4.91 8.43 -3.37
N HIS A 527 4.04 7.43 -3.23
CA HIS A 527 4.37 6.03 -3.48
C HIS A 527 4.32 5.74 -4.99
N MET A 528 5.36 5.09 -5.51
CA MET A 528 5.54 4.83 -6.95
C MET A 528 6.59 3.77 -7.22
N SER A 529 6.61 3.27 -8.44
CA SER A 529 7.83 2.77 -9.11
C SER A 529 8.06 3.60 -10.38
N TYR A 530 9.33 3.76 -10.75
CA TYR A 530 9.76 4.71 -11.78
C TYR A 530 11.15 4.33 -12.30
N SER A 531 11.58 4.92 -13.41
CA SER A 531 13.00 4.95 -13.80
C SER A 531 13.50 6.40 -13.89
N LEU A 532 14.80 6.60 -13.76
CA LEU A 532 15.45 7.91 -13.90
C LEU A 532 16.09 8.04 -15.29
N ALA A 533 15.85 9.16 -15.96
CA ALA A 533 16.64 9.60 -17.11
C ALA A 533 16.93 11.11 -17.02
N ASP A 534 18.19 11.46 -16.83
CA ASP A 534 18.65 12.84 -16.65
C ASP A 534 20.10 12.95 -17.17
N THR A 535 20.74 14.11 -17.04
CA THR A 535 22.17 14.29 -17.29
C THR A 535 23.00 13.51 -16.28
N ALA A 536 24.16 13.00 -16.68
CA ALA A 536 25.11 12.32 -15.79
C ALA A 536 25.52 13.19 -14.59
N GLY A 537 25.54 14.52 -14.75
CA GLY A 537 25.76 15.47 -13.67
C GLY A 537 24.64 15.51 -12.63
N ALA A 538 23.38 15.48 -13.06
CA ALA A 538 22.22 15.43 -12.16
C ALA A 538 22.11 14.06 -11.47
N LEU A 539 22.27 12.96 -12.22
CA LEU A 539 22.23 11.60 -11.68
C LEU A 539 23.32 11.37 -10.62
N ALA A 540 24.56 11.78 -10.89
CA ALA A 540 25.67 11.69 -9.93
C ALA A 540 25.51 12.59 -8.69
N ALA A 541 24.55 13.53 -8.70
CA ALA A 541 24.19 14.41 -7.60
C ALA A 541 22.84 14.04 -6.94
N ALA A 542 22.16 12.99 -7.41
CA ALA A 542 20.88 12.55 -6.85
C ALA A 542 21.03 12.02 -5.41
N SER A 543 19.97 12.15 -4.60
CA SER A 543 19.95 11.59 -3.25
C SER A 543 19.97 10.05 -3.31
N ALA A 544 20.46 9.40 -2.25
CA ALA A 544 20.41 7.94 -2.17
C ALA A 544 18.96 7.40 -2.15
N ALA A 545 17.99 8.18 -1.68
CA ALA A 545 16.57 7.80 -1.74
C ALA A 545 16.04 7.79 -3.18
N VAL A 546 16.33 8.84 -3.96
CA VAL A 546 15.92 8.96 -5.37
C VAL A 546 16.69 7.97 -6.26
N GLY A 547 18.01 7.87 -6.09
CA GLY A 547 18.84 6.97 -6.88
C GLY A 547 18.53 5.49 -6.63
N ASN A 548 18.43 5.05 -5.36
CA ASN A 548 18.15 3.64 -5.02
C ASN A 548 16.66 3.29 -5.17
N GLY A 549 15.75 4.26 -5.11
CA GLY A 549 14.30 4.04 -5.26
C GLY A 549 13.86 3.75 -6.69
N ALA A 550 14.73 3.94 -7.67
CA ALA A 550 14.44 3.69 -9.08
C ALA A 550 14.40 2.18 -9.43
N GLY A 551 13.76 1.90 -10.57
CA GLY A 551 14.03 0.75 -11.41
C GLY A 551 15.38 0.94 -12.11
N ASN A 552 15.37 1.57 -13.28
CA ASN A 552 16.58 1.83 -14.06
C ASN A 552 17.08 3.27 -13.87
N VAL A 553 18.38 3.49 -14.05
CA VAL A 553 19.01 4.82 -14.02
C VAL A 553 19.83 5.00 -15.30
N ALA A 554 19.44 5.96 -16.15
CA ALA A 554 20.01 6.15 -17.48
C ALA A 554 20.53 7.57 -17.71
N ALA A 555 21.84 7.72 -17.91
CA ALA A 555 22.44 8.99 -18.32
C ALA A 555 22.07 9.32 -19.78
N THR A 556 21.53 10.53 -19.98
CA THR A 556 21.11 11.05 -21.29
C THR A 556 22.27 11.66 -22.10
N ASP A 557 23.35 12.05 -21.40
CA ASP A 557 24.63 12.46 -21.96
C ASP A 557 25.77 11.52 -21.50
N SER A 558 27.03 11.89 -21.76
CA SER A 558 28.19 11.07 -21.38
C SER A 558 28.77 11.51 -20.04
N ALA A 559 28.97 10.56 -19.14
CA ALA A 559 29.53 10.75 -17.82
C ALA A 559 31.07 10.82 -17.85
N THR A 560 31.65 11.64 -16.98
CA THR A 560 33.03 11.43 -16.52
C THR A 560 33.13 10.15 -15.69
N VAL A 561 34.34 9.60 -15.50
CA VAL A 561 34.56 8.39 -14.68
C VAL A 561 34.07 8.59 -13.25
N ALA A 562 34.20 9.81 -12.70
CA ALA A 562 33.72 10.14 -11.36
C ALA A 562 32.19 10.19 -11.26
N GLN A 563 31.50 10.74 -12.27
CA GLN A 563 30.03 10.73 -12.33
C GLN A 563 29.49 9.31 -12.54
N ALA A 564 30.09 8.55 -13.46
CA ALA A 564 29.71 7.17 -13.69
C ALA A 564 29.91 6.31 -12.43
N ALA A 565 31.00 6.49 -11.68
CA ALA A 565 31.22 5.80 -10.40
C ALA A 565 30.16 6.13 -9.33
N ALA A 566 29.56 7.32 -9.35
CA ALA A 566 28.44 7.67 -8.47
C ALA A 566 27.12 7.02 -8.92
N ILE A 567 26.87 6.98 -10.24
CA ILE A 567 25.67 6.34 -10.83
C ILE A 567 25.72 4.81 -10.65
N ASP A 568 26.89 4.20 -10.84
CA ASP A 568 27.15 2.76 -10.67
C ASP A 568 26.97 2.30 -9.20
N ALA A 569 27.08 3.23 -8.25
CA ALA A 569 26.96 2.97 -6.81
C ALA A 569 25.51 2.96 -6.28
N PHE A 570 24.51 3.30 -7.11
CA PHE A 570 23.10 3.17 -6.70
C PHE A 570 22.68 1.70 -6.60
N ALA A 571 21.91 1.39 -5.56
CA ALA A 571 21.41 0.06 -5.22
C ALA A 571 19.96 -0.15 -5.69
N ASN A 572 19.64 0.42 -6.85
CA ASN A 572 18.35 0.32 -7.52
C ASN A 572 18.07 -1.08 -8.06
N SER A 573 16.81 -1.34 -8.42
CA SER A 573 16.34 -2.69 -8.76
C SER A 573 16.59 -3.15 -10.21
N GLY A 574 16.90 -2.21 -11.10
CA GLY A 574 17.15 -2.41 -12.53
C GLY A 574 18.60 -2.14 -12.94
N ALA A 575 18.79 -1.60 -14.16
CA ALA A 575 20.11 -1.36 -14.73
C ALA A 575 20.57 0.10 -14.62
N ASN A 576 21.87 0.28 -14.40
CA ASN A 576 22.57 1.57 -14.44
C ASN A 576 23.29 1.69 -15.78
N SER A 577 22.98 2.74 -16.55
CA SER A 577 23.38 2.86 -17.97
C SER A 577 23.97 4.24 -18.26
N TYR A 578 25.21 4.27 -18.74
CA TYR A 578 25.93 5.50 -19.07
C TYR A 578 26.94 5.27 -20.22
N ASN A 579 27.27 6.34 -20.95
CA ASN A 579 28.46 6.39 -21.80
C ASN A 579 29.57 7.11 -21.04
N LEU A 580 30.84 6.79 -21.30
CA LEU A 580 31.99 7.47 -20.70
C LEU A 580 32.62 8.49 -21.67
N SER A 581 32.86 9.70 -21.17
CA SER A 581 33.61 10.76 -21.84
C SER A 581 34.48 11.50 -20.82
N ASP A 582 35.79 11.26 -20.85
CA ASP A 582 36.75 11.78 -19.87
C ASP A 582 38.16 11.86 -20.51
N SER A 583 39.18 12.28 -19.78
CA SER A 583 40.58 12.20 -20.24
C SER A 583 41.04 10.75 -20.36
N ALA A 584 41.93 10.45 -21.31
CA ALA A 584 42.54 9.12 -21.49
C ALA A 584 43.23 8.62 -20.22
N ALA A 585 43.76 9.53 -19.40
CA ALA A 585 44.35 9.22 -18.10
C ALA A 585 43.30 8.72 -17.09
N ASN A 586 42.15 9.40 -16.99
CA ASN A 586 41.06 9.00 -16.10
C ASN A 586 40.39 7.70 -16.58
N LEU A 587 40.16 7.56 -17.89
CA LEU A 587 39.57 6.34 -18.48
C LEU A 587 40.47 5.12 -18.27
N ALA A 588 41.77 5.22 -18.54
CA ALA A 588 42.73 4.13 -18.30
C ALA A 588 42.91 3.78 -16.80
N ALA A 589 42.48 4.67 -15.90
CA ALA A 589 42.48 4.46 -14.45
C ALA A 589 41.08 4.13 -13.89
N ALA A 590 40.06 3.96 -14.74
CA ALA A 590 38.69 3.74 -14.29
C ALA A 590 38.52 2.40 -13.55
N PRO A 591 37.67 2.34 -12.50
CA PRO A 591 37.31 1.07 -11.87
C PRO A 591 36.71 0.09 -12.88
N ALA A 592 37.06 -1.19 -12.79
CA ALA A 592 36.60 -2.19 -13.75
C ALA A 592 35.08 -2.37 -13.81
N ALA A 593 34.34 -2.03 -12.75
CA ALA A 593 32.88 -1.96 -12.78
C ALA A 593 32.41 -0.85 -13.74
N VAL A 594 32.83 0.38 -13.49
CA VAL A 594 32.54 1.58 -14.30
C VAL A 594 32.99 1.43 -15.76
N GLY A 595 34.20 0.91 -15.99
CA GLY A 595 34.71 0.69 -17.34
C GLY A 595 33.91 -0.37 -18.11
N ASN A 596 33.57 -1.51 -17.48
CA ASN A 596 32.81 -2.58 -18.14
C ASN A 596 31.30 -2.29 -18.24
N GLY A 597 30.74 -1.48 -17.33
CA GLY A 597 29.33 -1.10 -17.30
C GLY A 597 28.94 -0.08 -18.38
N ALA A 598 29.92 0.57 -19.00
CA ALA A 598 29.68 1.57 -20.02
C ALA A 598 29.02 1.03 -21.30
N GLY A 599 28.31 1.93 -21.99
CA GLY A 599 28.04 1.82 -23.42
C GLY A 599 29.33 2.06 -24.21
N ASN A 600 29.47 3.27 -24.75
CA ASN A 600 30.68 3.72 -25.44
C ASN A 600 31.67 4.36 -24.44
N ILE A 601 32.97 4.32 -24.79
CA ILE A 601 34.04 4.99 -24.04
C ILE A 601 34.79 5.91 -24.99
N THR A 602 34.84 7.22 -24.69
CA THR A 602 35.47 8.23 -25.55
C THR A 602 36.51 9.03 -24.78
N ALA A 603 37.77 8.97 -25.22
CA ALA A 603 38.82 9.86 -24.72
C ALA A 603 38.68 11.27 -25.31
N THR A 604 38.68 12.26 -24.43
CA THR A 604 38.58 13.70 -24.78
C THR A 604 39.93 14.33 -25.16
N ASP A 605 41.03 13.68 -24.78
CA ASP A 605 42.40 13.99 -25.18
C ASP A 605 43.08 12.74 -25.79
N SER A 606 44.36 12.85 -26.16
CA SER A 606 45.10 11.75 -26.80
C SER A 606 45.70 10.80 -25.77
N ALA A 607 45.46 9.51 -25.95
CA ALA A 607 46.01 8.44 -25.13
C ALA A 607 47.45 8.09 -25.55
N THR A 608 48.29 7.76 -24.58
CA THR A 608 49.49 6.93 -24.82
C THR A 608 49.07 5.50 -25.19
N VAL A 609 49.98 4.73 -25.82
CA VAL A 609 49.72 3.32 -26.18
C VAL A 609 49.33 2.48 -24.95
N ALA A 610 49.93 2.77 -23.79
CA ALA A 610 49.61 2.11 -22.53
C ALA A 610 48.22 2.45 -21.99
N GLN A 611 47.77 3.70 -22.15
CA GLN A 611 46.42 4.12 -21.73
C GLN A 611 45.35 3.53 -22.67
N ALA A 612 45.57 3.59 -23.99
CA ALA A 612 44.66 2.99 -24.96
C ALA A 612 44.54 1.46 -24.78
N ALA A 613 45.65 0.77 -24.51
CA ALA A 613 45.65 -0.66 -24.18
C ALA A 613 44.88 -1.01 -22.89
N ALA A 614 44.75 -0.07 -21.95
CA ALA A 614 43.94 -0.23 -20.74
C ALA A 614 42.44 0.04 -21.03
N ILE A 615 42.14 1.04 -21.88
CA ILE A 615 40.77 1.33 -22.34
C ILE A 615 40.21 0.15 -23.15
N ASP A 616 41.00 -0.43 -24.06
CA ASP A 616 40.65 -1.62 -24.85
C ASP A 616 40.61 -2.93 -24.03
N ALA A 617 40.98 -2.89 -22.74
CA ALA A 617 40.81 -4.03 -21.84
C ALA A 617 39.43 -4.07 -21.16
N PHE A 618 38.62 -3.01 -21.27
CA PHE A 618 37.24 -3.02 -20.78
C PHE A 618 36.32 -3.87 -21.66
N ALA A 619 35.32 -4.47 -21.03
CA ALA A 619 34.30 -5.33 -21.65
C ALA A 619 32.97 -4.60 -21.86
N ASN A 620 33.04 -3.29 -22.15
CA ASN A 620 31.89 -2.43 -22.38
C ASN A 620 31.07 -2.85 -23.62
N SER A 621 29.81 -2.41 -23.66
CA SER A 621 28.82 -2.90 -24.64
C SER A 621 28.84 -2.17 -25.99
N GLY A 622 29.46 -0.99 -26.06
CA GLY A 622 29.59 -0.15 -27.25
C GLY A 622 31.01 -0.13 -27.82
N ALA A 623 31.42 1.01 -28.35
CA ALA A 623 32.75 1.22 -28.95
C ALA A 623 33.68 2.04 -28.05
N ASN A 624 34.98 1.77 -28.19
CA ASN A 624 36.05 2.59 -27.63
C ASN A 624 36.56 3.55 -28.70
N SER A 625 36.81 4.81 -28.33
CA SER A 625 37.25 5.86 -29.24
C SER A 625 38.32 6.74 -28.59
N TYR A 626 39.48 6.83 -29.22
CA TYR A 626 40.61 7.64 -28.77
C TYR A 626 41.52 8.04 -29.94
N ASN A 627 42.31 9.09 -29.73
CA ASN A 627 43.49 9.40 -30.55
C ASN A 627 44.74 8.89 -29.82
N LEU A 628 45.78 8.49 -30.56
CA LEU A 628 47.07 8.09 -29.99
C LEU A 628 48.11 9.22 -30.09
N SER A 629 48.79 9.50 -28.98
CA SER A 629 49.97 10.37 -28.93
C SER A 629 51.02 9.79 -27.98
N ASP A 630 52.16 9.38 -28.52
CA ASP A 630 53.23 8.69 -27.79
C ASP A 630 54.58 8.86 -28.52
N THR A 631 55.66 8.27 -28.01
CA THR A 631 56.94 8.19 -28.75
C THR A 631 56.82 7.29 -29.97
N ALA A 632 57.58 7.59 -31.04
CA ALA A 632 57.59 6.80 -32.28
C ALA A 632 57.90 5.32 -32.03
N ALA A 633 58.81 5.03 -31.09
CA ALA A 633 59.15 3.66 -30.68
C ALA A 633 57.96 2.94 -30.01
N ASN A 634 57.21 3.61 -29.14
CA ASN A 634 56.03 3.03 -28.50
C ASN A 634 54.90 2.81 -29.51
N LEU A 635 54.66 3.77 -30.41
CA LEU A 635 53.65 3.65 -31.47
C LEU A 635 53.98 2.51 -32.44
N ALA A 636 55.22 2.41 -32.90
CA ALA A 636 55.68 1.32 -33.77
C ALA A 636 55.63 -0.07 -33.09
N ALA A 637 55.67 -0.11 -31.76
CA ALA A 637 55.51 -1.32 -30.95
C ALA A 637 54.07 -1.57 -30.46
N ALA A 638 53.09 -0.74 -30.85
CA ALA A 638 51.73 -0.82 -30.34
C ALA A 638 51.03 -2.13 -30.77
N PRO A 639 50.18 -2.72 -29.90
CA PRO A 639 49.35 -3.85 -30.28
C PRO A 639 48.45 -3.49 -31.46
N ALA A 640 48.30 -4.41 -32.43
CA ALA A 640 47.49 -4.14 -33.63
C ALA A 640 46.01 -3.84 -33.34
N ALA A 641 45.46 -4.26 -32.19
CA ALA A 641 44.14 -3.82 -31.75
C ALA A 641 44.14 -2.31 -31.46
N VAL A 642 45.03 -1.86 -30.57
CA VAL A 642 45.20 -0.46 -30.16
C VAL A 642 45.54 0.46 -31.34
N GLY A 643 46.50 0.04 -32.17
CA GLY A 643 46.93 0.81 -33.34
C GLY A 643 45.84 0.94 -34.41
N ASN A 644 45.03 -0.09 -34.64
CA ASN A 644 43.92 -0.03 -35.60
C ASN A 644 42.62 0.60 -35.02
N GLY A 645 42.46 0.57 -33.69
CA GLY A 645 41.30 1.14 -32.99
C GLY A 645 41.36 2.66 -32.80
N ALA A 646 42.55 3.24 -32.91
CA ALA A 646 42.73 4.69 -32.90
C ALA A 646 41.97 5.39 -34.05
N THR A 647 41.63 6.66 -33.84
CA THR A 647 41.30 7.57 -34.94
C THR A 647 42.59 8.15 -35.53
N ASP A 648 43.17 9.19 -34.93
CA ASP A 648 44.48 9.74 -35.34
C ASP A 648 45.65 9.12 -34.54
N ILE A 649 46.84 9.09 -35.14
CA ILE A 649 48.09 8.63 -34.51
C ILE A 649 49.18 9.69 -34.69
N VAL A 650 49.77 10.18 -33.60
CA VAL A 650 50.77 11.26 -33.61
C VAL A 650 52.03 10.88 -32.83
N ALA A 651 53.18 10.82 -33.50
CA ALA A 651 54.46 10.67 -32.81
C ALA A 651 54.91 12.00 -32.18
N THR A 652 55.24 11.97 -30.89
CA THR A 652 55.73 13.12 -30.12
C THR A 652 57.20 13.47 -30.39
N ASP A 653 57.96 12.52 -30.94
CA ASP A 653 59.37 12.63 -31.34
C ASP A 653 59.57 12.14 -32.78
N SER A 654 60.83 12.03 -33.23
CA SER A 654 61.14 11.66 -34.61
C SER A 654 61.30 10.16 -34.78
N ALA A 655 60.51 9.58 -35.68
CA ALA A 655 60.59 8.18 -36.07
C ALA A 655 61.79 7.90 -36.99
N THR A 656 62.40 6.74 -36.82
CA THR A 656 63.22 6.10 -37.86
C THR A 656 62.34 5.65 -39.03
N VAL A 657 62.96 5.30 -40.17
CA VAL A 657 62.23 4.77 -41.34
C VAL A 657 61.48 3.47 -41.00
N ALA A 658 62.05 2.64 -40.12
CA ALA A 658 61.42 1.39 -39.68
C ALA A 658 60.19 1.64 -38.81
N GLU A 659 60.27 2.56 -37.84
CA GLU A 659 59.16 2.91 -36.95
C GLU A 659 58.03 3.60 -37.74
N ALA A 660 58.37 4.55 -38.62
CA ALA A 660 57.41 5.18 -39.52
C ALA A 660 56.69 4.16 -40.42
N SER A 661 57.42 3.16 -40.94
CA SER A 661 56.83 2.09 -41.75
C SER A 661 55.85 1.22 -40.94
N ALA A 662 56.09 1.01 -39.64
CA ALA A 662 55.17 0.30 -38.75
C ALA A 662 53.94 1.15 -38.41
N ILE A 663 54.12 2.44 -38.09
CA ILE A 663 53.02 3.38 -37.79
C ILE A 663 52.09 3.54 -39.00
N VAL A 664 52.63 3.63 -40.22
CA VAL A 664 51.83 3.72 -41.47
C VAL A 664 51.14 2.39 -41.82
N ALA A 665 51.52 1.27 -41.20
CA ALA A 665 50.89 -0.04 -41.45
C ALA A 665 49.61 -0.29 -40.61
N PHE A 666 49.27 0.58 -39.66
CA PHE A 666 47.98 0.52 -38.97
C PHE A 666 46.82 0.93 -39.88
N ALA A 667 45.65 0.34 -39.64
CA ALA A 667 44.41 0.54 -40.39
C ALA A 667 43.42 1.43 -39.62
N ASN A 668 43.95 2.44 -38.91
CA ASN A 668 43.19 3.40 -38.12
C ASN A 668 42.31 4.32 -38.98
N GLY A 669 41.33 4.98 -38.34
CA GLY A 669 40.29 5.75 -39.05
C GLY A 669 40.73 7.12 -39.57
N GLY A 670 41.82 7.68 -39.04
CA GLY A 670 42.27 9.05 -39.26
C GLY A 670 43.67 9.17 -39.88
N ALA A 671 44.46 10.12 -39.41
CA ALA A 671 45.77 10.47 -39.96
C ALA A 671 46.94 9.96 -39.10
N ASN A 672 48.01 9.51 -39.78
CA ASN A 672 49.26 9.07 -39.15
C ASN A 672 50.35 10.14 -39.37
N SER A 673 50.78 10.77 -38.27
CA SER A 673 51.62 11.97 -38.26
C SER A 673 52.89 11.76 -37.43
N PHE A 674 54.05 12.06 -38.02
CA PHE A 674 55.36 11.91 -37.39
C PHE A 674 56.40 12.76 -38.13
N SER A 675 57.49 13.13 -37.46
CA SER A 675 58.71 13.61 -38.12
C SER A 675 59.68 12.45 -38.37
N LEU A 676 60.48 12.52 -39.43
CA LEU A 676 61.47 11.48 -39.76
C LEU A 676 62.88 11.93 -39.37
N ALA A 677 63.59 11.08 -38.63
CA ALA A 677 65.02 11.21 -38.36
C ALA A 677 65.69 9.83 -38.36
N ASP A 678 66.56 9.59 -39.34
CA ASP A 678 67.29 8.34 -39.49
C ASP A 678 68.64 8.61 -40.20
N THR A 679 69.47 7.58 -40.36
CA THR A 679 70.70 7.65 -41.14
C THR A 679 70.42 8.01 -42.60
N VAL A 680 71.35 8.71 -43.24
CA VAL A 680 71.23 9.10 -44.67
C VAL A 680 71.05 7.87 -45.59
N ALA A 681 71.57 6.70 -45.20
CA ALA A 681 71.37 5.46 -45.95
C ALA A 681 69.93 4.95 -45.88
N ASN A 682 69.30 5.02 -44.70
CA ASN A 682 67.91 4.60 -44.50
C ASN A 682 66.93 5.61 -45.13
N LEU A 683 67.16 6.92 -44.92
CA LEU A 683 66.34 7.98 -45.52
C LEU A 683 66.39 8.00 -47.07
N ALA A 684 67.45 7.46 -47.67
CA ALA A 684 67.57 7.32 -49.13
C ALA A 684 67.02 5.97 -49.68
N ALA A 685 66.51 5.11 -48.79
CA ALA A 685 65.90 3.82 -49.12
C ALA A 685 64.39 3.76 -48.80
N ALA A 686 63.85 4.84 -48.21
CA ALA A 686 62.42 5.09 -48.00
C ALA A 686 61.77 5.72 -49.24
#